data_AF-A0AAU3VDK0-F1
#
_entry.id   AF-A0AAU3VDK0-F1
#
_cell.length_a   1.000
_cell.length_b   1.000
_cell.length_c   1.000
_cell.angle_alpha   90.00
_cell.angle_beta   90.00
_cell.angle_gamma   90.00
#
_symmetry.space_group_name_H-M   'P 1'
#
loop_
_entity.id
_entity.type
_entity.pdbx_description
1 polymer ?
#
loop_
_entity_poly.entity_id
_entity_poly.type
_entity_poly.pdbx_seq_one_letter_code
_entity_poly.pdbx_strand_id
1 'polypeptide(L)'
;MTGELGTADRPALGAGRGPAGRRILEWATSGTKAPLAVTGSPGAGKSHLLAWFAAGAHRDPGTMVHGLAPAHGLTADAVSWELGRQLGYGPLSTEDLLGRILADPRPLTLGFADLHGARPGCRAALVDPLLGFAHVRVLLEAGDTGSVPDGAFVVDLDDPALTDRAEFAAWYAGLVPAGAAFTADQVFPHPATARLAATVPGPPAEGAVPSVWWARLPETARPALHTLAALRGPVPLDVWELLHAHLTGDPAAREAVAAAVERLPGGARYEVPPGGPVVAGLDQRIVDVLKSRALTSSYAREHVLGHAVAAGTADRLLRDAGFLVHGSATAVTAALSDPDTATAAPAVLVRLWRRAAPVLTNTGMSDPERAAVLHAAALADAPQMAALLRPVAERHTWTAEWFRPGESFTALGPGTVEGELLAADPLGRLHALDPATGADLRRVPSPAEVRPLALAALGDGMLLLDRDQVLHVFPPGTVAFGEAAHRHNQDGPSALASVPASGLLAVGDAEGRVHLWRSPAYDPEPLSRPLHQAPVSTLAHVHSARHDLSFCLSGGLDGTLRLWATSGEPMPDPVERRDCVITALAAADTPAHGPVAVAAWADGRASVWNLLDARVRPLPLLHRADAIALAPDGALTVTGPGGTYGLRLHFDRLWA
;
A
#
# COMPACT_ATOMS: atom_id res chain seq x y z
N MET A 1 -10.60 34.13 26.45
CA MET A 1 -11.72 33.37 25.88
C MET A 1 -11.23 31.95 25.62
N THR A 2 -11.36 31.12 26.63
CA THR A 2 -11.11 29.66 26.61
C THR A 2 -12.28 29.00 25.90
N GLY A 3 -12.20 28.86 24.59
CA GLY A 3 -13.11 27.99 23.86
C GLY A 3 -12.80 26.55 24.22
N GLU A 4 -13.81 25.78 24.60
CA GLU A 4 -13.72 24.33 24.73
C GLU A 4 -13.11 23.75 23.45
N LEU A 5 -11.84 23.33 23.53
CA LEU A 5 -11.17 22.58 22.49
C LEU A 5 -12.00 21.30 22.28
N GLY A 6 -12.65 21.20 21.11
CA GLY A 6 -13.70 20.21 20.81
C GLY A 6 -13.33 18.77 21.19
N THR A 7 -13.83 18.32 22.34
CA THR A 7 -13.81 16.91 22.78
C THR A 7 -15.11 16.19 22.48
N ALA A 8 -16.16 16.89 22.06
CA ALA A 8 -17.54 16.37 21.99
C ALA A 8 -17.77 15.25 20.97
N ASP A 9 -16.86 15.03 20.01
CA ASP A 9 -16.99 14.02 18.93
C ASP A 9 -15.80 13.04 18.89
N ARG A 10 -14.96 13.01 19.93
CA ARG A 10 -13.84 12.07 20.06
C ARG A 10 -14.20 10.91 20.98
N PRO A 11 -13.72 9.68 20.71
CA PRO A 11 -13.90 8.58 21.66
C PRO A 11 -13.26 8.94 23.01
N ALA A 12 -13.91 8.54 24.10
CA ALA A 12 -13.35 8.76 25.44
C ALA A 12 -12.02 8.00 25.58
N LEU A 13 -10.98 8.71 26.01
CA LEU A 13 -9.64 8.12 26.23
C LEU A 13 -9.67 7.02 27.30
N GLY A 14 -10.52 7.19 28.33
CA GLY A 14 -10.66 6.24 29.44
C GLY A 14 -9.43 6.21 30.37
N ALA A 15 -9.54 5.46 31.47
CA ALA A 15 -8.46 5.22 32.44
C ALA A 15 -7.72 6.50 32.91
N GLY A 16 -8.43 7.63 33.03
CA GLY A 16 -7.85 8.91 33.44
C GLY A 16 -6.88 9.55 32.45
N ARG A 17 -6.79 9.11 31.18
CA ARG A 17 -5.80 9.61 30.21
C ARG A 17 -6.12 10.98 29.60
N GLY A 18 -7.13 11.69 30.11
CA GLY A 18 -7.49 13.05 29.70
C GLY A 18 -6.35 14.08 29.74
N PRO A 19 -5.50 14.14 30.80
CA PRO A 19 -4.34 15.03 30.84
C PRO A 19 -3.31 14.74 29.73
N ALA A 20 -2.98 13.47 29.47
CA ALA A 20 -2.10 13.09 28.35
C ALA A 20 -2.66 13.53 26.99
N GLY A 21 -3.97 13.33 26.76
CA GLY A 21 -4.65 13.78 25.53
C GLY A 21 -4.56 15.30 25.33
N ARG A 22 -4.70 16.08 26.40
CA ARG A 22 -4.52 17.55 26.35
C ARG A 22 -3.11 17.97 25.97
N ARG A 23 -2.08 17.30 26.49
CA ARG A 23 -0.67 17.59 26.14
C ARG A 23 -0.38 17.37 24.65
N ILE A 24 -0.94 16.30 24.06
CA ILE A 24 -0.81 16.06 22.61
C ILE A 24 -1.53 17.13 21.80
N LEU A 25 -2.72 17.56 22.25
CA LEU A 25 -3.46 18.64 21.60
C LEU A 25 -2.75 20.00 21.72
N GLU A 26 -2.09 20.29 22.84
CA GLU A 26 -1.24 21.46 23.01
C GLU A 26 -0.09 21.43 22.01
N TRP A 27 0.60 20.29 21.87
CA TRP A 27 1.63 20.13 20.83
C TRP A 27 1.05 20.39 19.43
N ALA A 28 -0.08 19.76 19.10
CA ALA A 28 -0.72 19.87 17.79
C ALA A 28 -1.06 21.33 17.42
N THR A 29 -1.60 22.09 18.37
CA THR A 29 -2.10 23.46 18.17
C THR A 29 -1.07 24.56 18.43
N SER A 30 0.06 24.27 19.10
CA SER A 30 1.11 25.25 19.43
C SER A 30 1.87 25.82 18.22
N GLY A 31 1.77 25.19 17.04
CA GLY A 31 2.59 25.53 15.88
C GLY A 31 4.06 25.13 16.00
N THR A 32 4.43 24.38 17.05
CA THR A 32 5.80 23.86 17.22
C THR A 32 6.19 22.90 16.10
N LYS A 33 7.45 22.96 15.68
CA LYS A 33 8.06 22.01 14.74
C LYS A 33 8.79 20.86 15.43
N ALA A 34 8.90 20.90 16.76
CA ALA A 34 9.51 19.81 17.51
C ALA A 34 8.73 18.50 17.29
N PRO A 35 9.40 17.35 17.11
CA PRO A 35 8.72 16.08 17.04
C PRO A 35 8.02 15.78 18.37
N LEU A 36 6.90 15.06 18.33
CA LEU A 36 6.20 14.58 19.52
C LEU A 36 6.56 13.13 19.78
N ALA A 37 7.04 12.84 20.98
CA ALA A 37 7.36 11.49 21.44
C ALA A 37 6.38 11.06 22.54
N VAL A 38 5.61 10.00 22.28
CA VAL A 38 4.81 9.32 23.30
C VAL A 38 5.64 8.16 23.84
N THR A 39 5.99 8.24 25.12
CA THR A 39 6.87 7.29 25.82
C THR A 39 6.14 6.66 27.00
N GLY A 40 6.76 5.66 27.61
CA GLY A 40 6.28 5.00 28.81
C GLY A 40 6.43 3.49 28.74
N SER A 41 6.31 2.86 29.90
CA SER A 41 6.50 1.43 30.11
C SER A 41 5.55 0.58 29.26
N PRO A 42 5.87 -0.71 29.02
CA PRO A 42 4.97 -1.64 28.35
C PRO A 42 3.58 -1.62 28.98
N GLY A 43 2.54 -1.44 28.15
CA GLY A 43 1.16 -1.39 28.62
C GLY A 43 0.71 -0.06 29.25
N ALA A 44 1.52 1.01 29.18
CA ALA A 44 1.12 2.36 29.61
C ALA A 44 -0.02 2.97 28.75
N GLY A 45 -0.33 2.38 27.58
CA GLY A 45 -1.41 2.84 26.68
C GLY A 45 -0.95 3.77 25.57
N LYS A 46 0.33 3.71 25.19
CA LYS A 46 0.95 4.53 24.13
C LYS A 46 0.20 4.43 22.79
N SER A 47 0.08 3.22 22.24
CA SER A 47 -0.60 2.99 20.95
C SER A 47 -2.09 3.38 20.99
N HIS A 48 -2.76 3.19 22.13
CA HIS A 48 -4.16 3.64 22.34
C HIS A 48 -4.28 5.17 22.27
N LEU A 49 -3.35 5.89 22.91
CA LEU A 49 -3.32 7.35 22.87
C LEU A 49 -3.04 7.89 21.45
N LEU A 50 -2.13 7.26 20.71
CA LEU A 50 -1.86 7.62 19.30
C LEU A 50 -3.05 7.35 18.38
N ALA A 51 -3.69 6.18 18.53
CA ALA A 51 -4.89 5.83 17.78
C ALA A 51 -6.03 6.82 18.08
N TRP A 52 -6.22 7.19 19.35
CA TRP A 52 -7.17 8.22 19.75
C TRP A 52 -6.89 9.57 19.09
N PHE A 53 -5.62 9.99 19.04
CA PHE A 53 -5.23 11.25 18.42
C PHE A 53 -5.49 11.25 16.92
N ALA A 54 -5.08 10.18 16.22
CA ALA A 54 -5.27 10.03 14.78
C ALA A 54 -6.76 9.97 14.39
N ALA A 55 -7.61 9.31 15.18
CA ALA A 55 -9.06 9.25 14.95
C ALA A 55 -9.77 10.62 15.11
N GLY A 56 -9.18 11.54 15.87
CA GLY A 56 -9.74 12.87 16.13
C GLY A 56 -9.20 13.99 15.21
N ALA A 57 -8.39 13.65 14.22
CA ALA A 57 -7.54 14.57 13.46
C ALA A 57 -8.22 15.28 12.27
N HIS A 58 -9.47 14.95 11.94
CA HIS A 58 -10.04 15.19 10.60
C HIS A 58 -10.60 16.60 10.31
N ARG A 59 -10.50 17.58 11.24
CA ARG A 59 -11.15 18.90 11.07
C ARG A 59 -10.27 20.12 11.32
N ASP A 60 -9.19 20.01 12.09
CA ASP A 60 -8.25 21.11 12.33
C ASP A 60 -6.91 20.78 11.63
N PRO A 61 -6.43 21.62 10.68
CA PRO A 61 -5.13 21.45 10.04
C PRO A 61 -3.98 21.22 11.02
N GLY A 62 -4.04 21.80 12.24
CA GLY A 62 -3.03 21.61 13.27
C GLY A 62 -3.02 20.20 13.90
N THR A 63 -4.13 19.48 13.82
CA THR A 63 -4.30 18.12 14.36
C THR A 63 -4.28 17.02 13.31
N MET A 64 -4.29 17.38 12.01
CA MET A 64 -4.33 16.44 10.90
C MET A 64 -3.09 15.54 10.89
N VAL A 65 -3.32 14.22 10.89
CA VAL A 65 -2.29 13.20 10.68
C VAL A 65 -2.41 12.71 9.23
N HIS A 66 -1.39 12.96 8.44
CA HIS A 66 -1.38 12.69 6.99
C HIS A 66 -0.95 11.25 6.68
N GLY A 67 -0.21 10.63 7.58
CA GLY A 67 0.11 9.21 7.53
C GLY A 67 0.46 8.66 8.91
N LEU A 68 0.06 7.43 9.22
CA LEU A 68 0.39 6.70 10.44
C LEU A 68 0.75 5.26 10.10
N ALA A 69 2.00 4.86 10.37
CA ALA A 69 2.49 3.53 10.06
C ALA A 69 2.83 2.72 11.34
N PRO A 70 2.33 1.48 11.49
CA PRO A 70 2.74 0.58 12.56
C PRO A 70 4.09 -0.05 12.22
N ALA A 71 5.15 0.36 12.90
CA ALA A 71 6.52 -0.01 12.54
C ALA A 71 6.99 -1.35 13.11
N HIS A 72 6.25 -1.96 14.06
CA HIS A 72 6.66 -3.20 14.72
C HIS A 72 6.96 -4.32 13.70
N GLY A 73 8.19 -4.86 13.76
CA GLY A 73 8.65 -5.92 12.88
C GLY A 73 8.87 -5.52 11.41
N LEU A 74 8.57 -4.28 11.02
CA LEU A 74 8.69 -3.77 9.66
C LEU A 74 10.08 -3.18 9.37
N THR A 75 10.46 -3.23 8.10
CA THR A 75 11.65 -2.57 7.55
C THR A 75 11.33 -1.12 7.17
N ALA A 76 12.36 -0.29 6.93
CA ALA A 76 12.18 1.08 6.45
C ALA A 76 11.33 1.13 5.17
N ASP A 77 11.59 0.24 4.20
CA ASP A 77 10.82 0.16 2.96
C ASP A 77 9.36 -0.22 3.21
N ALA A 78 9.08 -1.19 4.09
CA ALA A 78 7.70 -1.58 4.39
C ALA A 78 6.90 -0.45 5.07
N VAL A 79 7.54 0.31 5.96
CA VAL A 79 6.96 1.54 6.54
C VAL A 79 6.76 2.61 5.46
N SER A 80 7.71 2.74 4.54
CA SER A 80 7.65 3.71 3.43
C SER A 80 6.53 3.40 2.46
N TRP A 81 6.31 2.13 2.11
CA TRP A 81 5.19 1.72 1.26
C TRP A 81 3.85 2.08 1.88
N GLU A 82 3.71 1.90 3.20
CA GLU A 82 2.48 2.23 3.91
C GLU A 82 2.22 3.75 3.94
N LEU A 83 3.23 4.54 4.31
CA LEU A 83 3.11 6.00 4.30
C LEU A 83 2.85 6.53 2.88
N GLY A 84 3.54 6.01 1.87
CA GLY A 84 3.36 6.43 0.48
C GLY A 84 1.95 6.17 -0.04
N ARG A 85 1.30 5.06 0.36
CA ARG A 85 -0.11 4.80 0.04
C ARG A 85 -1.05 5.80 0.70
N GLN A 86 -0.85 6.08 2.00
CA GLN A 86 -1.69 7.04 2.74
C GLN A 86 -1.54 8.47 2.19
N LEU A 87 -0.37 8.83 1.68
CA LEU A 87 -0.07 10.12 1.07
C LEU A 87 -0.47 10.24 -0.42
N GLY A 88 -0.95 9.16 -1.04
CA GLY A 88 -1.32 9.13 -2.47
C GLY A 88 -0.11 9.08 -3.43
N TYR A 89 1.09 8.81 -2.94
CA TYR A 89 2.29 8.64 -3.76
C TYR A 89 2.52 7.21 -4.25
N GLY A 90 1.79 6.26 -3.67
CA GLY A 90 1.95 4.83 -3.94
C GLY A 90 3.05 4.18 -3.10
N PRO A 91 3.30 2.87 -3.29
CA PRO A 91 4.24 2.13 -2.47
C PRO A 91 5.69 2.38 -2.92
N LEU A 92 6.25 3.52 -2.53
CA LEU A 92 7.61 3.98 -2.88
C LEU A 92 8.68 3.41 -1.96
N SER A 93 9.88 3.18 -2.50
CA SER A 93 11.07 2.87 -1.69
C SER A 93 11.34 3.98 -0.67
N THR A 94 12.12 3.72 0.38
CA THR A 94 12.48 4.75 1.36
C THR A 94 13.12 5.97 0.70
N GLU A 95 14.02 5.77 -0.26
CA GLU A 95 14.68 6.87 -0.98
C GLU A 95 13.69 7.69 -1.82
N ASP A 96 12.86 7.02 -2.62
CA ASP A 96 11.88 7.67 -3.48
C ASP A 96 10.81 8.41 -2.66
N LEU A 97 10.38 7.85 -1.53
CA LEU A 97 9.43 8.50 -0.63
C LEU A 97 10.02 9.78 -0.04
N LEU A 98 11.26 9.73 0.46
CA LEU A 98 11.93 10.92 1.01
C LEU A 98 12.10 12.00 -0.05
N GLY A 99 12.53 11.63 -1.26
CA GLY A 99 12.63 12.56 -2.39
C GLY A 99 11.28 13.17 -2.77
N ARG A 100 10.21 12.37 -2.76
CA ARG A 100 8.85 12.84 -3.05
C ARG A 100 8.32 13.78 -1.97
N ILE A 101 8.52 13.45 -0.69
CA ILE A 101 8.13 14.31 0.43
C ILE A 101 8.90 15.63 0.39
N LEU A 102 10.20 15.61 0.08
CA LEU A 102 11.02 16.81 -0.02
C LEU A 102 10.52 17.75 -1.12
N ALA A 103 10.05 17.18 -2.25
CA ALA A 103 9.49 17.94 -3.36
C ALA A 103 8.04 18.40 -3.13
N ASP A 104 7.34 17.86 -2.13
CA ASP A 104 5.97 18.25 -1.78
C ASP A 104 5.99 19.42 -0.78
N PRO A 105 5.49 20.61 -1.16
CA PRO A 105 5.53 21.78 -0.27
C PRO A 105 4.45 21.76 0.83
N ARG A 106 3.51 20.79 0.81
CA ARG A 106 2.41 20.75 1.77
C ARG A 106 2.91 20.45 3.19
N PRO A 107 2.38 21.10 4.24
CA PRO A 107 2.67 20.70 5.61
C PRO A 107 2.21 19.25 5.86
N LEU A 108 3.09 18.39 6.35
CA LEU A 108 2.79 16.99 6.63
C LEU A 108 2.98 16.67 8.11
N THR A 109 2.15 15.78 8.63
CA THR A 109 2.30 15.20 9.97
C THR A 109 2.31 13.69 9.82
N LEU A 110 3.43 13.05 10.14
CA LEU A 110 3.65 11.61 9.96
C LEU A 110 3.85 10.91 11.30
N GLY A 111 3.13 9.82 11.51
CA GLY A 111 3.11 9.03 12.73
C GLY A 111 3.80 7.68 12.57
N PHE A 112 4.54 7.27 13.59
CA PHE A 112 5.23 5.99 13.68
C PHE A 112 4.85 5.29 14.99
N ALA A 113 3.92 4.35 14.92
CA ALA A 113 3.54 3.51 16.07
C ALA A 113 4.56 2.37 16.24
N ASP A 114 4.81 1.97 17.49
CA ASP A 114 5.75 0.91 17.84
C ASP A 114 7.14 1.00 17.17
N LEU A 115 7.69 2.21 17.00
CA LEU A 115 8.97 2.41 16.32
C LEU A 115 10.14 1.66 17.00
N HIS A 116 10.07 1.51 18.32
CA HIS A 116 11.01 0.71 19.11
C HIS A 116 11.00 -0.79 18.77
N GLY A 117 9.91 -1.30 18.18
CA GLY A 117 9.79 -2.67 17.70
C GLY A 117 10.13 -2.85 16.23
N ALA A 118 10.51 -1.78 15.52
CA ALA A 118 10.87 -1.85 14.11
C ALA A 118 12.18 -2.61 13.87
N ARG A 119 12.42 -3.03 12.62
CA ARG A 119 13.69 -3.68 12.27
C ARG A 119 14.88 -2.70 12.42
N PRO A 120 16.08 -3.22 12.75
CA PRO A 120 17.27 -2.38 12.88
C PRO A 120 17.48 -1.48 11.66
N GLY A 121 17.86 -0.23 11.91
CA GLY A 121 18.09 0.78 10.86
C GLY A 121 16.83 1.51 10.37
N CYS A 122 15.62 1.07 10.70
CA CYS A 122 14.38 1.72 10.25
C CYS A 122 14.31 3.22 10.63
N ARG A 123 14.62 3.55 11.89
CA ARG A 123 14.66 4.95 12.36
C ARG A 123 15.67 5.78 11.58
N ALA A 124 16.91 5.31 11.48
CA ALA A 124 18.00 6.03 10.84
C ALA A 124 17.76 6.25 9.34
N ALA A 125 17.17 5.28 8.65
CA ALA A 125 16.93 5.34 7.22
C ALA A 125 15.72 6.22 6.84
N LEU A 126 14.71 6.31 7.71
CA LEU A 126 13.43 6.97 7.38
C LEU A 126 13.06 8.12 8.32
N VAL A 127 13.06 7.89 9.63
CA VAL A 127 12.57 8.88 10.60
C VAL A 127 13.54 10.04 10.76
N ASP A 128 14.83 9.76 10.91
CA ASP A 128 15.84 10.80 11.15
C ASP A 128 15.95 11.79 9.97
N PRO A 129 15.93 11.36 8.68
CA PRO A 129 15.83 12.27 7.55
C PRO A 129 14.58 13.17 7.55
N LEU A 130 13.42 12.61 7.92
CA LEU A 130 12.15 13.35 7.96
C LEU A 130 12.16 14.48 9.00
N LEU A 131 12.90 14.33 10.10
CA LEU A 131 13.07 15.39 11.11
C LEU A 131 13.80 16.62 10.54
N GLY A 132 14.57 16.46 9.46
CA GLY A 132 15.25 17.55 8.77
C GLY A 132 14.35 18.35 7.83
N PHE A 133 13.15 17.87 7.50
CA PHE A 133 12.26 18.52 6.55
C PHE A 133 11.41 19.60 7.24
N ALA A 134 11.59 20.86 6.82
CA ALA A 134 11.02 22.02 7.51
C ALA A 134 9.48 22.08 7.53
N HIS A 135 8.83 21.37 6.60
CA HIS A 135 7.37 21.26 6.45
C HIS A 135 6.80 19.96 7.05
N VAL A 136 7.63 19.07 7.57
CA VAL A 136 7.20 17.79 8.16
C VAL A 136 7.24 17.84 9.68
N ARG A 137 6.18 17.36 10.31
CA ARG A 137 6.09 17.10 11.76
C ARG A 137 6.04 15.59 11.98
N VAL A 138 6.80 15.10 12.97
CA VAL A 138 6.88 13.68 13.29
C VAL A 138 6.25 13.39 14.64
N LEU A 139 5.42 12.35 14.69
CA LEU A 139 4.81 11.76 15.88
C LEU A 139 5.36 10.34 16.04
N LEU A 140 5.94 10.02 17.19
CA LEU A 140 6.58 8.72 17.42
C LEU A 140 6.15 8.07 18.73
N GLU A 141 5.84 6.77 18.66
CA GLU A 141 5.77 5.88 19.81
C GLU A 141 7.15 5.30 20.11
N ALA A 142 7.71 5.69 21.24
CA ALA A 142 8.99 5.20 21.72
C ALA A 142 8.81 4.29 22.94
N GLY A 143 9.60 3.23 23.01
CA GLY A 143 9.58 2.28 24.13
C GLY A 143 10.31 2.82 25.37
N ASP A 144 11.29 3.69 25.15
CA ASP A 144 12.09 4.34 26.18
C ASP A 144 12.42 5.79 25.78
N THR A 145 13.02 6.54 26.70
CA THR A 145 13.47 7.92 26.45
C THR A 145 14.75 7.98 25.61
N GLY A 146 15.54 6.90 25.53
CA GLY A 146 16.78 6.85 24.75
C GLY A 146 16.58 6.81 23.23
N SER A 147 15.40 6.37 22.80
CA SER A 147 14.97 6.35 21.39
C SER A 147 14.28 7.65 20.93
N VAL A 148 14.19 8.65 21.80
CA VAL A 148 13.56 9.95 21.50
C VAL A 148 14.55 10.89 20.79
N PRO A 149 14.12 11.61 19.73
CA PRO A 149 14.95 12.64 19.11
C PRO A 149 15.23 13.83 20.03
N ASP A 150 16.38 14.48 19.87
CA ASP A 150 16.72 15.69 20.62
C ASP A 150 15.71 16.81 20.40
N GLY A 151 15.34 17.50 21.49
CA GLY A 151 14.38 18.61 21.43
C GLY A 151 12.92 18.18 21.21
N ALA A 152 12.61 16.88 21.27
CA ALA A 152 11.24 16.40 21.18
C ALA A 152 10.35 16.90 22.32
N PHE A 153 9.08 17.15 21.99
CA PHE A 153 8.03 17.32 22.98
C PHE A 153 7.67 15.93 23.52
N VAL A 154 8.03 15.64 24.76
CA VAL A 154 7.82 14.30 25.36
C VAL A 154 6.51 14.27 26.15
N VAL A 155 5.68 13.26 25.86
CA VAL A 155 4.52 12.85 26.65
C VAL A 155 4.84 11.48 27.23
N ASP A 156 5.36 11.46 28.47
CA ASP A 156 5.71 10.24 29.19
C ASP A 156 4.51 9.72 29.97
N LEU A 157 3.97 8.58 29.53
CA LEU A 157 2.78 7.99 30.14
C LEU A 157 3.04 7.32 31.49
N ASP A 158 4.30 7.21 31.89
CA ASP A 158 4.69 6.79 33.24
C ASP A 158 4.63 7.95 34.24
N ASP A 159 4.57 9.22 33.78
CA ASP A 159 4.37 10.38 34.64
C ASP A 159 2.95 10.37 35.26
N PRO A 160 2.83 10.25 36.60
CA PRO A 160 1.58 10.39 37.33
C PRO A 160 0.74 11.61 36.95
N ALA A 161 1.36 12.74 36.64
CA ALA A 161 0.66 13.98 36.33
C ALA A 161 -0.15 13.91 35.03
N LEU A 162 0.18 12.95 34.15
CA LEU A 162 -0.50 12.75 32.87
C LEU A 162 -1.70 11.79 32.95
N THR A 163 -2.04 11.33 34.16
CA THR A 163 -3.21 10.46 34.42
C THR A 163 -4.04 11.02 35.56
N ASP A 164 -5.31 11.30 35.31
CA ASP A 164 -6.25 11.71 36.35
C ASP A 164 -6.47 10.54 37.32
N ARG A 165 -6.05 10.74 38.57
CA ARG A 165 -6.07 9.71 39.60
C ARG A 165 -7.48 9.30 40.01
N ALA A 166 -8.44 10.22 40.03
CA ALA A 166 -9.81 9.94 40.43
C ALA A 166 -10.56 9.16 39.34
N GLU A 167 -10.42 9.59 38.08
CA GLU A 167 -10.97 8.87 36.93
C GLU A 167 -10.34 7.49 36.75
N PHE A 168 -9.02 7.37 36.95
CA PHE A 168 -8.33 6.08 36.91
C PHE A 168 -8.83 5.14 38.02
N ALA A 169 -8.98 5.63 39.25
CA ALA A 169 -9.50 4.83 40.36
C ALA A 169 -10.95 4.38 40.13
N ALA A 170 -11.81 5.27 39.61
CA ALA A 170 -13.18 4.93 39.25
C ALA A 170 -13.24 3.89 38.12
N TRP A 171 -12.39 4.05 37.09
CA TRP A 171 -12.24 3.08 36.01
C TRP A 171 -11.77 1.72 36.53
N TYR A 172 -10.74 1.69 37.39
CA TYR A 172 -10.23 0.45 37.97
C TYR A 172 -11.26 -0.23 38.88
N ALA A 173 -12.00 0.53 39.69
CA ALA A 173 -13.07 -0.01 40.53
C ALA A 173 -14.16 -0.71 39.70
N GLY A 174 -14.42 -0.24 38.46
CA GLY A 174 -15.33 -0.91 37.53
C GLY A 174 -14.81 -2.22 36.94
N LEU A 175 -13.51 -2.52 37.05
CA LEU A 175 -12.90 -3.75 36.55
C LEU A 175 -12.79 -4.87 37.59
N VAL A 176 -12.74 -4.51 38.88
CA VAL A 176 -12.32 -5.45 39.92
C VAL A 176 -13.53 -6.08 40.63
N PRO A 177 -13.58 -7.41 40.80
CA PRO A 177 -14.58 -8.05 41.66
C PRO A 177 -14.39 -7.69 43.14
N ALA A 178 -15.42 -7.86 43.97
CA ALA A 178 -15.35 -7.54 45.41
C ALA A 178 -14.21 -8.33 46.10
N GLY A 179 -13.21 -7.62 46.64
CA GLY A 179 -12.03 -8.21 47.30
C GLY A 179 -10.75 -8.23 46.45
N ALA A 180 -10.39 -7.09 45.85
CA ALA A 180 -9.19 -6.90 45.03
C ALA A 180 -7.88 -7.29 45.75
N ALA A 181 -6.98 -7.99 45.06
CA ALA A 181 -5.61 -8.22 45.54
C ALA A 181 -4.75 -6.95 45.54
N PHE A 182 -5.09 -5.96 44.69
CA PHE A 182 -4.36 -4.70 44.56
C PHE A 182 -5.33 -3.52 44.61
N THR A 183 -4.85 -2.40 45.14
CA THR A 183 -5.57 -1.12 45.16
C THR A 183 -5.28 -0.32 43.88
N ALA A 184 -6.14 0.66 43.57
CA ALA A 184 -5.91 1.56 42.44
C ALA A 184 -4.54 2.27 42.53
N ASP A 185 -4.13 2.65 43.73
CA ASP A 185 -2.87 3.35 43.98
C ASP A 185 -1.63 2.48 43.69
N GLN A 186 -1.72 1.16 43.89
CA GLN A 186 -0.61 0.24 43.62
C GLN A 186 -0.38 -0.01 42.13
N VAL A 187 -1.39 0.22 41.29
CA VAL A 187 -1.35 -0.07 39.84
C VAL A 187 -1.35 1.20 38.98
N PHE A 188 -1.56 2.35 39.60
CA PHE A 188 -1.48 3.66 38.97
C PHE A 188 -0.04 3.98 38.54
N PRO A 189 0.19 4.64 37.39
CA PRO A 189 -0.79 5.11 36.39
C PRO A 189 -1.05 4.12 35.23
N HIS A 190 -0.67 2.84 35.33
CA HIS A 190 -0.55 1.94 34.18
C HIS A 190 -1.82 1.10 33.92
N PRO A 191 -2.58 1.35 32.82
CA PRO A 191 -3.85 0.67 32.58
C PRO A 191 -3.71 -0.83 32.30
N ALA A 192 -2.67 -1.28 31.59
CA ALA A 192 -2.49 -2.71 31.33
C ALA A 192 -2.16 -3.47 32.63
N THR A 193 -1.28 -2.91 33.47
CA THR A 193 -0.95 -3.47 34.79
C THR A 193 -2.19 -3.53 35.68
N ALA A 194 -3.03 -2.49 35.66
CA ALA A 194 -4.30 -2.48 36.38
C ALA A 194 -5.26 -3.57 35.88
N ARG A 195 -5.42 -3.73 34.56
CA ARG A 195 -6.23 -4.83 33.99
C ARG A 195 -5.74 -6.21 34.42
N LEU A 196 -4.42 -6.42 34.47
CA LEU A 196 -3.83 -7.66 34.98
C LEU A 196 -4.09 -7.83 36.48
N ALA A 197 -3.91 -6.77 37.27
CA ALA A 197 -4.17 -6.80 38.71
C ALA A 197 -5.63 -7.16 39.05
N ALA A 198 -6.58 -6.73 38.20
CA ALA A 198 -7.99 -7.07 38.36
C ALA A 198 -8.28 -8.58 38.20
N THR A 199 -7.40 -9.35 37.54
CA THR A 199 -7.56 -10.81 37.39
C THR A 199 -6.86 -11.61 38.48
N VAL A 200 -6.07 -10.97 39.36
CA VAL A 200 -5.33 -11.65 40.43
C VAL A 200 -6.28 -12.06 41.56
N PRO A 201 -6.49 -13.37 41.82
CA PRO A 201 -7.36 -13.82 42.89
C PRO A 201 -6.67 -13.71 44.27
N GLY A 202 -7.47 -13.71 45.33
CA GLY A 202 -7.00 -13.92 46.70
C GLY A 202 -6.78 -12.62 47.50
N PRO A 203 -6.13 -12.72 48.68
CA PRO A 203 -6.02 -11.60 49.61
C PRO A 203 -5.14 -10.46 49.06
N PRO A 204 -5.16 -9.27 49.69
CA PRO A 204 -4.27 -8.18 49.35
C PRO A 204 -2.81 -8.63 49.21
N ALA A 205 -2.12 -8.08 48.21
CA ALA A 205 -0.75 -8.42 47.87
C ALA A 205 0.15 -7.18 47.85
N GLU A 206 1.44 -7.41 48.07
CA GLU A 206 2.51 -6.44 47.85
C GLU A 206 3.49 -6.99 46.81
N GLY A 207 4.19 -6.10 46.10
CA GLY A 207 5.13 -6.43 45.05
C GLY A 207 4.61 -6.20 43.62
N ALA A 208 5.44 -6.54 42.63
CA ALA A 208 5.11 -6.33 41.23
C ALA A 208 3.94 -7.22 40.78
N VAL A 209 2.92 -6.61 40.18
CA VAL A 209 1.69 -7.30 39.73
C VAL A 209 1.99 -8.53 38.86
N PRO A 210 2.87 -8.48 37.83
CA PRO A 210 3.15 -9.67 37.01
C PRO A 210 3.73 -10.83 37.82
N SER A 211 4.61 -10.54 38.79
CA SER A 211 5.23 -11.56 39.64
C SER A 211 4.22 -12.20 40.60
N VAL A 212 3.37 -11.39 41.22
CA VAL A 212 2.31 -11.89 42.12
C VAL A 212 1.26 -12.67 41.33
N TRP A 213 0.85 -12.16 40.17
CA TRP A 213 -0.05 -12.86 39.26
C TRP A 213 0.52 -14.24 38.93
N TRP A 214 1.78 -14.30 38.49
CA TRP A 214 2.46 -15.56 38.17
C TRP A 214 2.52 -16.54 39.34
N ALA A 215 2.88 -16.07 40.54
CA ALA A 215 2.99 -16.89 41.73
C ALA A 215 1.64 -17.49 42.15
N ARG A 216 0.54 -16.75 41.94
CA ARG A 216 -0.83 -17.17 42.31
C ARG A 216 -1.54 -18.00 41.25
N LEU A 217 -0.92 -18.24 40.09
CA LEU A 217 -1.47 -19.15 39.08
C LEU A 217 -1.47 -20.60 39.59
N PRO A 218 -2.54 -21.38 39.30
CA PRO A 218 -2.55 -22.83 39.51
C PRO A 218 -1.38 -23.50 38.79
N GLU A 219 -0.81 -24.55 39.40
CA GLU A 219 0.27 -25.33 38.77
C GLU A 219 -0.16 -25.94 37.43
N THR A 220 -1.44 -26.25 37.27
CA THR A 220 -2.03 -26.75 36.02
C THR A 220 -2.02 -25.73 34.88
N ALA A 221 -2.06 -24.43 35.18
CA ALA A 221 -2.09 -23.36 34.17
C ALA A 221 -0.69 -22.94 33.69
N ARG A 222 0.35 -23.09 34.53
CA ARG A 222 1.70 -22.60 34.24
C ARG A 222 2.33 -23.21 32.97
N PRO A 223 2.24 -24.53 32.70
CA PRO A 223 2.79 -25.12 31.48
C PRO A 223 2.15 -24.56 30.20
N ALA A 224 0.84 -24.34 30.21
CA ALA A 224 0.10 -23.76 29.08
C ALA A 224 0.56 -22.32 28.82
N LEU A 225 0.72 -21.51 29.88
CA LEU A 225 1.21 -20.13 29.77
C LEU A 225 2.69 -20.06 29.35
N HIS A 226 3.53 -21.01 29.75
CA HIS A 226 4.89 -21.14 29.21
C HIS A 226 4.89 -21.43 27.71
N THR A 227 3.96 -22.27 27.23
CA THR A 227 3.80 -22.47 25.80
C THR A 227 3.34 -21.19 25.13
N LEU A 228 2.34 -20.51 25.67
CA LEU A 228 1.83 -19.24 25.13
C LEU A 228 2.93 -18.16 25.06
N ALA A 229 3.82 -18.10 26.06
CA ALA A 229 4.96 -17.18 26.10
C ALA A 229 6.01 -17.43 25.01
N ALA A 230 6.08 -18.66 24.47
CA ALA A 230 6.96 -18.99 23.36
C ALA A 230 6.37 -18.65 21.99
N LEU A 231 5.08 -18.30 21.93
CA LEU A 231 4.35 -17.94 20.72
C LEU A 231 4.47 -16.43 20.44
N ARG A 232 4.13 -16.02 19.22
CA ARG A 232 4.31 -14.66 18.73
C ARG A 232 2.96 -13.98 18.54
N GLY A 233 2.73 -12.89 19.26
CA GLY A 233 1.49 -12.12 19.18
C GLY A 233 0.25 -12.91 19.66
N PRO A 234 -0.96 -12.37 19.43
CA PRO A 234 -2.20 -12.97 19.93
C PRO A 234 -2.56 -14.30 19.23
N VAL A 235 -2.73 -15.35 20.02
CA VAL A 235 -2.93 -16.74 19.55
C VAL A 235 -4.40 -17.18 19.69
N PRO A 236 -5.04 -17.71 18.63
CA PRO A 236 -6.35 -18.35 18.74
C PRO A 236 -6.33 -19.58 19.67
N LEU A 237 -7.45 -19.84 20.38
CA LEU A 237 -7.54 -20.92 21.37
C LEU A 237 -7.21 -22.30 20.80
N ASP A 238 -7.77 -22.63 19.62
CA ASP A 238 -7.58 -23.91 18.95
C ASP A 238 -6.12 -24.15 18.55
N VAL A 239 -5.44 -23.09 18.11
CA VAL A 239 -4.01 -23.13 17.77
C VAL A 239 -3.16 -23.32 19.02
N TRP A 240 -3.50 -22.63 20.12
CA TRP A 240 -2.80 -22.77 21.39
C TRP A 240 -2.95 -24.17 21.98
N GLU A 241 -4.18 -24.72 22.05
CA GLU A 241 -4.42 -26.09 22.51
C GLU A 241 -3.61 -27.12 21.72
N LEU A 242 -3.61 -26.99 20.39
CA LEU A 242 -2.90 -27.89 19.49
C LEU A 242 -1.39 -27.83 19.70
N LEU A 243 -0.82 -26.62 19.77
CA LEU A 243 0.61 -26.43 19.98
C LEU A 243 1.02 -26.92 21.37
N HIS A 244 0.23 -26.61 22.40
CA HIS A 244 0.49 -27.04 23.75
C HIS A 244 0.52 -28.57 23.85
N ALA A 245 -0.52 -29.26 23.35
CA ALA A 245 -0.60 -30.72 23.33
C ALA A 245 0.61 -31.36 22.63
N HIS A 246 1.05 -30.80 21.50
CA HIS A 246 2.20 -31.33 20.77
C HIS A 246 3.54 -31.05 21.47
N LEU A 247 3.69 -29.87 22.08
CA LEU A 247 4.94 -29.46 22.72
C LEU A 247 5.16 -30.13 24.07
N THR A 248 4.10 -30.51 24.79
CA THR A 248 4.22 -31.22 26.07
C THR A 248 4.06 -32.72 25.93
N GLY A 249 3.38 -33.21 24.89
CA GLY A 249 2.99 -34.62 24.78
C GLY A 249 1.93 -35.02 25.81
N ASP A 250 1.28 -34.05 26.45
CA ASP A 250 0.35 -34.28 27.55
C ASP A 250 -1.11 -34.44 27.05
N PRO A 251 -1.76 -35.59 27.31
CA PRO A 251 -3.17 -35.78 26.97
C PRO A 251 -4.13 -34.84 27.73
N ALA A 252 -3.72 -34.26 28.88
CA ALA A 252 -4.47 -33.28 29.65
C ALA A 252 -4.25 -31.82 29.19
N ALA A 253 -3.59 -31.59 28.05
CA ALA A 253 -3.27 -30.26 27.53
C ALA A 253 -4.47 -29.30 27.44
N ARG A 254 -5.68 -29.80 27.13
CA ARG A 254 -6.90 -28.96 27.10
C ARG A 254 -7.29 -28.43 28.47
N GLU A 255 -7.12 -29.23 29.52
CA GLU A 255 -7.42 -28.81 30.88
C GLU A 255 -6.44 -27.73 31.35
N ALA A 256 -5.14 -27.88 31.02
CA ALA A 256 -4.11 -26.88 31.30
C ALA A 256 -4.38 -25.56 30.56
N VAL A 257 -4.76 -25.61 29.28
CA VAL A 257 -5.13 -24.41 28.51
C VAL A 257 -6.41 -23.78 29.06
N ALA A 258 -7.44 -24.57 29.38
CA ALA A 258 -8.68 -24.04 29.97
C ALA A 258 -8.41 -23.34 31.31
N ALA A 259 -7.60 -23.94 32.18
CA ALA A 259 -7.20 -23.34 33.46
C ALA A 259 -6.41 -22.04 33.27
N ALA A 260 -5.64 -21.90 32.18
CA ALA A 260 -4.93 -20.67 31.84
C ALA A 260 -5.85 -19.60 31.24
N VAL A 261 -6.81 -19.98 30.39
CA VAL A 261 -7.81 -19.07 29.78
C VAL A 261 -8.62 -18.35 30.85
N GLU A 262 -9.02 -19.04 31.92
CA GLU A 262 -9.73 -18.42 33.06
C GLU A 262 -8.95 -17.30 33.76
N ARG A 263 -7.63 -17.21 33.55
CA ARG A 263 -6.73 -16.26 34.21
C ARG A 263 -6.24 -15.13 33.31
N LEU A 264 -6.56 -15.21 32.03
CA LEU A 264 -6.25 -14.18 31.04
C LEU A 264 -7.49 -13.31 30.79
N PRO A 265 -7.30 -12.05 30.36
CA PRO A 265 -8.41 -11.22 29.89
C PRO A 265 -9.17 -11.97 28.78
N GLY A 266 -10.49 -12.06 28.89
CA GLY A 266 -11.31 -12.80 27.94
C GLY A 266 -11.23 -12.24 26.51
N GLY A 267 -11.22 -13.12 25.52
CA GLY A 267 -11.16 -12.75 24.10
C GLY A 267 -11.07 -13.96 23.17
N ALA A 268 -11.12 -13.71 21.86
CA ALA A 268 -10.95 -14.75 20.85
C ALA A 268 -9.49 -15.16 20.62
N ARG A 269 -8.54 -14.37 21.15
CA ARG A 269 -7.08 -14.59 21.04
C ARG A 269 -6.41 -14.27 22.37
N TYR A 270 -5.35 -15.00 22.67
CA TYR A 270 -4.65 -14.98 23.95
C TYR A 270 -3.19 -14.62 23.76
N GLU A 271 -2.65 -13.84 24.68
CA GLU A 271 -1.23 -13.49 24.76
C GLU A 271 -0.84 -13.39 26.24
N VAL A 272 0.43 -13.61 26.54
CA VAL A 272 0.93 -13.45 27.91
C VAL A 272 1.01 -11.96 28.24
N PRO A 273 0.53 -11.54 29.43
CA PRO A 273 0.62 -10.15 29.85
C PRO A 273 2.07 -9.64 29.88
N PRO A 274 2.30 -8.32 29.72
CA PRO A 274 3.63 -7.73 29.85
C PRO A 274 4.31 -8.11 31.17
N GLY A 275 5.59 -8.52 31.10
CA GLY A 275 6.37 -8.99 32.25
C GLY A 275 6.15 -10.46 32.61
N GLY A 276 5.46 -11.24 31.76
CA GLY A 276 5.42 -12.70 31.85
C GLY A 276 6.75 -13.38 31.56
N PRO A 277 6.84 -14.73 31.70
CA PRO A 277 8.07 -15.47 31.46
C PRO A 277 8.51 -15.35 30.00
N VAL A 278 9.83 -15.29 29.78
CA VAL A 278 10.42 -15.38 28.44
C VAL A 278 10.84 -16.83 28.20
N VAL A 279 10.35 -17.42 27.11
CA VAL A 279 10.66 -18.81 26.75
C VAL A 279 11.38 -18.82 25.40
N ALA A 280 12.53 -19.47 25.35
CA ALA A 280 13.34 -19.64 24.14
C ALA A 280 13.55 -21.13 23.81
N GLY A 281 13.91 -21.43 22.56
CA GLY A 281 14.32 -22.78 22.15
C GLY A 281 13.17 -23.71 21.74
N LEU A 282 11.95 -23.21 21.63
CA LEU A 282 10.80 -23.98 21.12
C LEU A 282 10.51 -23.74 19.63
N ASP A 283 11.16 -22.77 18.99
CA ASP A 283 10.84 -22.32 17.63
C ASP A 283 10.82 -23.45 16.60
N GLN A 284 11.83 -24.33 16.57
CA GLN A 284 11.86 -25.42 15.59
C GLN A 284 10.69 -26.41 15.77
N ARG A 285 10.33 -26.72 17.01
CA ARG A 285 9.20 -27.61 17.31
C ARG A 285 7.87 -26.94 16.94
N ILE A 286 7.75 -25.64 17.16
CA ILE A 286 6.59 -24.85 16.72
C ILE A 286 6.48 -24.87 15.20
N VAL A 287 7.58 -24.68 14.47
CA VAL A 287 7.62 -24.77 12.99
C VAL A 287 7.15 -26.14 12.50
N ASP A 288 7.59 -27.22 13.14
CA ASP A 288 7.22 -28.57 12.73
C ASP A 288 5.71 -28.84 12.79
N VAL A 289 5.03 -28.20 13.73
CA VAL A 289 3.57 -28.22 13.83
C VAL A 289 2.91 -27.29 12.82
N LEU A 290 3.33 -26.01 12.84
CA LEU A 290 2.65 -24.95 12.08
C LEU A 290 2.82 -25.06 10.57
N LYS A 291 3.93 -25.61 10.07
CA LYS A 291 4.18 -25.73 8.62
C LYS A 291 3.07 -26.49 7.88
N SER A 292 2.50 -27.52 8.51
CA SER A 292 1.37 -28.29 7.96
C SER A 292 0.03 -27.56 7.99
N ARG A 293 -0.06 -26.46 8.77
CA ARG A 293 -1.26 -25.65 8.99
C ARG A 293 -1.17 -24.26 8.37
N ALA A 294 -0.04 -23.92 7.73
CA ALA A 294 0.18 -22.62 7.10
C ALA A 294 -0.91 -22.28 6.05
N LEU A 295 -1.61 -23.27 5.51
CA LEU A 295 -2.71 -23.02 4.57
C LEU A 295 -4.09 -22.92 5.24
N THR A 296 -4.24 -23.34 6.50
CA THR A 296 -5.55 -23.47 7.17
C THR A 296 -5.69 -22.61 8.43
N SER A 297 -4.60 -22.04 8.95
CA SER A 297 -4.59 -21.16 10.12
C SER A 297 -4.00 -19.80 9.79
N SER A 298 -4.73 -18.73 10.09
CA SER A 298 -4.24 -17.35 9.95
C SER A 298 -3.03 -17.07 10.84
N TYR A 299 -3.01 -17.64 12.05
CA TYR A 299 -1.86 -17.56 12.94
C TYR A 299 -0.62 -18.23 12.32
N ALA A 300 -0.78 -19.41 11.72
CA ALA A 300 0.32 -20.10 11.06
C ALA A 300 0.85 -19.29 9.87
N ARG A 301 -0.03 -18.71 9.03
CA ARG A 301 0.35 -17.82 7.91
C ARG A 301 1.19 -16.64 8.37
N GLU A 302 0.84 -16.06 9.51
CA GLU A 302 1.47 -14.86 10.03
C GLU A 302 2.81 -15.15 10.71
N HIS A 303 2.88 -16.18 11.57
CA HIS A 303 3.96 -16.31 12.53
C HIS A 303 4.95 -17.45 12.27
N VAL A 304 4.63 -18.43 11.39
CA VAL A 304 5.52 -19.60 11.17
C VAL A 304 6.89 -19.21 10.65
N LEU A 305 6.98 -18.20 9.77
CA LEU A 305 8.26 -17.74 9.25
C LEU A 305 9.10 -17.06 10.34
N GLY A 306 8.48 -16.30 11.25
CA GLY A 306 9.18 -15.70 12.38
C GLY A 306 9.84 -16.74 13.28
N HIS A 307 9.15 -17.86 13.54
CA HIS A 307 9.74 -19.00 14.24
C HIS A 307 10.83 -19.70 13.41
N ALA A 308 10.64 -19.86 12.10
CA ALA A 308 11.65 -20.48 11.24
C ALA A 308 12.93 -19.65 11.13
N VAL A 309 12.84 -18.32 11.14
CA VAL A 309 14.00 -17.42 11.20
C VAL A 309 14.74 -17.62 12.52
N ALA A 310 14.02 -17.60 13.65
CA ALA A 310 14.62 -17.83 14.97
C ALA A 310 15.26 -19.23 15.11
N ALA A 311 14.71 -20.23 14.41
CA ALA A 311 15.26 -21.60 14.36
C ALA A 311 16.36 -21.81 13.31
N GLY A 312 16.66 -20.81 12.47
CA GLY A 312 17.62 -20.94 11.37
C GLY A 312 17.17 -21.86 10.22
N THR A 313 15.85 -22.08 10.05
CA THR A 313 15.26 -22.98 9.04
C THR A 313 14.35 -22.29 8.02
N ALA A 314 14.40 -20.94 7.96
CA ALA A 314 13.58 -20.11 7.08
C ALA A 314 13.70 -20.41 5.58
N ASP A 315 14.89 -20.80 5.10
CA ASP A 315 15.17 -21.07 3.67
C ASP A 315 14.17 -22.07 3.05
N ARG A 316 13.73 -23.09 3.82
CA ARG A 316 12.76 -24.08 3.33
C ARG A 316 11.39 -23.47 3.02
N LEU A 317 10.91 -22.58 3.89
CA LEU A 317 9.62 -21.90 3.69
C LEU A 317 9.71 -20.86 2.57
N LEU A 318 10.84 -20.15 2.48
CA LEU A 318 11.06 -19.11 1.48
C LEU A 318 11.16 -19.66 0.04
N ARG A 319 11.54 -20.94 -0.13
CA ARG A 319 11.55 -21.62 -1.43
C ARG A 319 10.20 -22.19 -1.85
N ASP A 320 9.23 -22.26 -0.94
CA ASP A 320 7.91 -22.81 -1.22
C ASP A 320 6.99 -21.74 -1.83
N ALA A 321 6.64 -21.93 -3.10
CA ALA A 321 5.73 -21.06 -3.84
C ALA A 321 4.37 -20.89 -3.14
N GLY A 322 3.84 -21.98 -2.57
CA GLY A 322 2.59 -21.96 -1.83
C GLY A 322 2.70 -21.12 -0.56
N PHE A 323 3.83 -21.23 0.15
CA PHE A 323 4.06 -20.38 1.31
C PHE A 323 4.17 -18.90 0.92
N LEU A 324 4.84 -18.55 -0.18
CA LEU A 324 4.92 -17.16 -0.65
C LEU A 324 3.53 -16.58 -0.98
N VAL A 325 2.63 -17.39 -1.53
CA VAL A 325 1.24 -16.98 -1.81
C VAL A 325 0.47 -16.73 -0.53
N HIS A 326 0.54 -17.62 0.46
CA HIS A 326 -0.36 -17.59 1.63
C HIS A 326 0.24 -16.97 2.90
N GLY A 327 1.56 -16.93 3.01
CA GLY A 327 2.28 -16.43 4.17
C GLY A 327 2.27 -14.90 4.27
N SER A 328 2.61 -14.39 5.45
CA SER A 328 2.69 -12.96 5.71
C SER A 328 3.72 -12.26 4.83
N ALA A 329 3.25 -11.32 4.01
CA ALA A 329 4.13 -10.55 3.11
C ALA A 329 5.08 -9.64 3.90
N THR A 330 4.65 -9.12 5.05
CA THR A 330 5.50 -8.31 5.94
C THR A 330 6.59 -9.18 6.58
N ALA A 331 6.26 -10.40 7.03
CA ALA A 331 7.23 -11.33 7.57
C ALA A 331 8.27 -11.76 6.52
N VAL A 332 7.85 -12.08 5.29
CA VAL A 332 8.76 -12.44 4.19
C VAL A 332 9.66 -11.25 3.81
N THR A 333 9.09 -10.03 3.74
CA THR A 333 9.86 -8.80 3.46
C THR A 333 10.93 -8.58 4.53
N ALA A 334 10.56 -8.72 5.81
CA ALA A 334 11.48 -8.57 6.92
C ALA A 334 12.58 -9.63 6.89
N ALA A 335 12.23 -10.90 6.63
CA ALA A 335 13.19 -12.00 6.52
C ALA A 335 14.18 -11.79 5.37
N LEU A 336 13.72 -11.36 4.18
CA LEU A 336 14.61 -11.15 3.03
C LEU A 336 15.41 -9.85 3.09
N SER A 337 15.09 -8.95 4.02
CA SER A 337 15.87 -7.73 4.28
C SER A 337 16.91 -7.91 5.39
N ASP A 338 16.78 -8.97 6.20
CA ASP A 338 17.75 -9.35 7.22
C ASP A 338 19.01 -9.92 6.56
N PRO A 339 20.22 -9.35 6.77
CA PRO A 339 21.45 -9.81 6.12
C PRO A 339 21.73 -11.31 6.29
N ASP A 340 21.45 -11.87 7.47
CA ASP A 340 21.76 -13.27 7.78
C ASP A 340 20.83 -14.20 6.99
N THR A 341 19.54 -13.86 6.96
CA THR A 341 18.54 -14.65 6.23
C THR A 341 18.62 -14.42 4.71
N ALA A 342 18.90 -13.19 4.27
CA ALA A 342 19.08 -12.84 2.87
C ALA A 342 20.28 -13.56 2.24
N THR A 343 21.37 -13.77 3.00
CA THR A 343 22.54 -14.52 2.54
C THR A 343 22.22 -16.00 2.32
N ALA A 344 21.30 -16.56 3.11
CA ALA A 344 20.85 -17.95 2.96
C ALA A 344 19.82 -18.13 1.82
N ALA A 345 19.08 -17.09 1.47
CA ALA A 345 18.06 -17.12 0.43
C ALA A 345 18.65 -17.00 -0.99
N PRO A 346 18.03 -17.61 -2.02
CA PRO A 346 18.47 -17.42 -3.40
C PRO A 346 18.38 -15.96 -3.85
N ALA A 347 19.44 -15.39 -4.45
CA ALA A 347 19.45 -13.99 -4.91
C ALA A 347 18.32 -13.65 -5.89
N VAL A 348 17.87 -14.63 -6.68
CA VAL A 348 16.70 -14.50 -7.57
C VAL A 348 15.42 -14.22 -6.78
N LEU A 349 15.22 -14.90 -5.64
CA LEU A 349 14.06 -14.69 -4.77
C LEU A 349 14.06 -13.28 -4.19
N VAL A 350 15.22 -12.79 -3.74
CA VAL A 350 15.34 -11.42 -3.21
C VAL A 350 14.95 -10.38 -4.27
N ARG A 351 15.40 -10.53 -5.53
CA ARG A 351 15.05 -9.61 -6.62
C ARG A 351 13.56 -9.67 -6.98
N LEU A 352 13.00 -10.88 -7.11
CA LEU A 352 11.58 -11.10 -7.35
C LEU A 352 10.75 -10.47 -6.24
N TRP A 353 11.10 -10.74 -4.98
CA TRP A 353 10.35 -10.25 -3.84
C TRP A 353 10.42 -8.72 -3.73
N ARG A 354 11.58 -8.10 -3.96
CA ARG A 354 11.71 -6.64 -4.00
C ARG A 354 10.74 -5.99 -4.99
N ARG A 355 10.46 -6.66 -6.11
CA ARG A 355 9.52 -6.21 -7.15
C ARG A 355 8.05 -6.43 -6.75
N ALA A 356 7.75 -7.52 -6.06
CA ALA A 356 6.37 -7.88 -5.70
C ALA A 356 5.90 -7.28 -4.35
N ALA A 357 6.80 -7.14 -3.38
CA ALA A 357 6.50 -6.73 -2.01
C ALA A 357 5.79 -5.37 -1.85
N PRO A 358 6.11 -4.33 -2.65
CA PRO A 358 5.38 -3.06 -2.61
C PRO A 358 3.87 -3.23 -2.87
N VAL A 359 3.51 -4.23 -3.68
CA VAL A 359 2.12 -4.58 -3.99
C VAL A 359 1.56 -5.54 -2.95
N LEU A 360 2.28 -6.62 -2.63
CA LEU A 360 1.81 -7.71 -1.75
C LEU A 360 1.59 -7.32 -0.29
N THR A 361 2.23 -6.24 0.18
CA THR A 361 2.03 -5.70 1.53
C THR A 361 0.74 -4.89 1.67
N ASN A 362 0.02 -4.64 0.58
CA ASN A 362 -1.32 -4.08 0.65
C ASN A 362 -2.30 -5.10 1.25
N THR A 363 -3.11 -4.66 2.20
CA THR A 363 -4.12 -5.51 2.84
C THR A 363 -5.27 -5.86 1.90
N GLY A 364 -5.84 -7.05 2.05
CA GLY A 364 -7.10 -7.43 1.40
C GLY A 364 -6.97 -8.11 0.03
N MET A 365 -5.75 -8.43 -0.43
CA MET A 365 -5.57 -9.21 -1.66
C MET A 365 -6.02 -10.66 -1.49
N SER A 366 -6.66 -11.20 -2.52
CA SER A 366 -7.03 -12.62 -2.56
C SER A 366 -5.80 -13.50 -2.84
N ASP A 367 -5.85 -14.78 -2.46
CA ASP A 367 -4.77 -15.73 -2.76
C ASP A 367 -4.44 -15.82 -4.27
N PRO A 368 -5.43 -15.87 -5.20
CA PRO A 368 -5.16 -15.81 -6.64
C PRO A 368 -4.50 -14.51 -7.11
N GLU A 369 -4.89 -13.37 -6.53
CA GLU A 369 -4.29 -12.06 -6.86
C GLU A 369 -2.83 -12.00 -6.42
N ARG A 370 -2.53 -12.48 -5.19
CA ARG A 370 -1.16 -12.59 -4.69
C ARG A 370 -0.32 -13.51 -5.56
N ALA A 371 -0.87 -14.64 -5.99
CA ALA A 371 -0.22 -15.54 -6.94
C ALA A 371 0.03 -14.86 -8.30
N ALA A 372 -0.90 -14.05 -8.80
CA ALA A 372 -0.74 -13.30 -10.05
C ALA A 372 0.37 -12.25 -9.98
N VAL A 373 0.47 -11.51 -8.87
CA VAL A 373 1.57 -10.55 -8.62
C VAL A 373 2.92 -11.26 -8.52
N LEU A 374 3.00 -12.37 -7.77
CA LEU A 374 4.22 -13.17 -7.65
C LEU A 374 4.62 -13.80 -9.00
N HIS A 375 3.65 -14.32 -9.75
CA HIS A 375 3.85 -14.86 -11.09
C HIS A 375 4.44 -13.80 -12.01
N ALA A 376 3.84 -12.60 -12.04
CA ALA A 376 4.31 -11.48 -12.86
C ALA A 376 5.75 -11.07 -12.50
N ALA A 377 6.05 -10.97 -11.20
CA ALA A 377 7.40 -10.66 -10.74
C ALA A 377 8.42 -11.77 -11.04
N ALA A 378 7.98 -13.02 -11.20
CA ALA A 378 8.82 -14.18 -11.47
C ALA A 378 9.17 -14.38 -12.95
N LEU A 379 8.36 -13.86 -13.89
CA LEU A 379 8.44 -14.19 -15.31
C LEU A 379 9.84 -14.01 -15.92
N ALA A 380 10.54 -12.93 -15.56
CA ALA A 380 11.85 -12.62 -16.14
C ALA A 380 13.01 -13.41 -15.51
N ASP A 381 12.99 -13.58 -14.19
CA ASP A 381 14.16 -14.04 -13.42
C ASP A 381 14.02 -15.49 -12.89
N ALA A 382 12.79 -16.03 -12.82
CA ALA A 382 12.46 -17.27 -12.14
C ALA A 382 11.36 -18.08 -12.88
N PRO A 383 11.63 -18.58 -14.11
CA PRO A 383 10.61 -19.21 -14.95
C PRO A 383 9.97 -20.46 -14.33
N GLN A 384 10.72 -21.23 -13.54
CA GLN A 384 10.19 -22.39 -12.81
C GLN A 384 9.16 -21.97 -11.75
N MET A 385 9.46 -20.91 -10.98
CA MET A 385 8.54 -20.35 -9.99
C MET A 385 7.31 -19.76 -10.68
N ALA A 386 7.50 -19.03 -11.78
CA ALA A 386 6.41 -18.50 -12.58
C ALA A 386 5.47 -19.63 -13.06
N ALA A 387 6.02 -20.75 -13.54
CA ALA A 387 5.24 -21.90 -13.99
C ALA A 387 4.45 -22.56 -12.84
N LEU A 388 5.02 -22.65 -11.63
CA LEU A 388 4.33 -23.18 -10.45
C LEU A 388 3.17 -22.29 -9.99
N LEU A 389 3.32 -20.97 -10.08
CA LEU A 389 2.31 -20.00 -9.65
C LEU A 389 1.18 -19.82 -10.67
N ARG A 390 1.46 -20.06 -11.95
CA ARG A 390 0.55 -19.82 -13.08
C ARG A 390 -0.86 -20.40 -12.89
N PRO A 391 -1.07 -21.67 -12.48
CA PRO A 391 -2.41 -22.24 -12.35
C PRO A 391 -3.28 -21.58 -11.27
N VAL A 392 -2.66 -20.93 -10.28
CA VAL A 392 -3.37 -20.18 -9.23
C VAL A 392 -3.59 -18.74 -9.69
N ALA A 393 -2.59 -18.13 -10.33
CA ALA A 393 -2.68 -16.81 -10.94
C ALA A 393 -3.78 -16.73 -12.01
N GLU A 394 -3.89 -17.75 -12.85
CA GLU A 394 -4.91 -17.87 -13.91
C GLU A 394 -6.34 -18.04 -13.37
N ARG A 395 -6.56 -18.10 -12.05
CA ARG A 395 -7.91 -18.04 -11.45
C ARG A 395 -8.33 -16.60 -11.16
N HIS A 396 -7.39 -15.65 -11.17
CA HIS A 396 -7.65 -14.23 -10.98
C HIS A 396 -8.24 -13.59 -12.25
N THR A 397 -8.64 -12.32 -12.19
CA THR A 397 -9.20 -11.58 -13.33
C THR A 397 -8.15 -11.09 -14.34
N TRP A 398 -6.87 -11.27 -14.04
CA TRP A 398 -5.76 -10.94 -14.92
C TRP A 398 -4.59 -11.89 -14.69
N THR A 399 -3.71 -12.04 -15.67
CA THR A 399 -2.48 -12.83 -15.55
C THR A 399 -1.39 -12.20 -16.39
N ALA A 400 -0.15 -12.11 -15.88
CA ALA A 400 0.96 -11.61 -16.67
C ALA A 400 1.41 -12.63 -17.72
N GLU A 401 1.76 -12.17 -18.92
CA GLU A 401 2.18 -13.02 -20.04
C GLU A 401 3.71 -12.97 -20.24
N TRP A 402 4.29 -11.78 -20.12
CA TRP A 402 5.72 -11.53 -20.32
C TRP A 402 6.18 -10.33 -19.51
N PHE A 403 7.49 -10.23 -19.27
CA PHE A 403 8.09 -9.11 -18.56
C PHE A 403 9.56 -8.86 -18.97
N ARG A 404 9.89 -7.61 -19.28
CA ARG A 404 11.22 -7.10 -19.64
C ARG A 404 11.72 -6.13 -18.55
N PRO A 405 12.46 -6.62 -17.55
CA PRO A 405 12.95 -5.78 -16.46
C PRO A 405 13.99 -4.77 -16.97
N GLY A 406 13.92 -3.53 -16.48
CA GLY A 406 14.88 -2.47 -16.81
C GLY A 406 14.73 -1.86 -18.21
N GLU A 407 13.87 -2.41 -19.07
CA GLU A 407 13.47 -1.77 -20.32
C GLU A 407 12.18 -0.99 -20.13
N SER A 408 12.28 0.33 -20.18
CA SER A 408 11.16 1.25 -19.99
C SER A 408 10.96 2.09 -21.25
N PHE A 409 9.70 2.39 -21.57
CA PHE A 409 9.31 3.24 -22.68
C PHE A 409 8.67 4.52 -22.14
N THR A 410 8.86 5.64 -22.83
CA THR A 410 8.26 6.93 -22.47
C THR A 410 6.85 7.10 -23.02
N ALA A 411 6.52 6.37 -24.09
CA ALA A 411 5.20 6.40 -24.71
C ALA A 411 4.84 5.04 -25.28
N LEU A 412 3.56 4.68 -25.21
CA LEU A 412 2.97 3.49 -25.82
C LEU A 412 1.72 3.91 -26.59
N GLY A 413 1.43 3.23 -27.69
CA GLY A 413 0.21 3.46 -28.47
C GLY A 413 -0.01 2.40 -29.54
N PRO A 414 -1.19 2.36 -30.17
CA PRO A 414 -1.44 1.45 -31.27
C PRO A 414 -0.46 1.70 -32.42
N GLY A 415 0.05 0.63 -33.03
CA GLY A 415 0.90 0.68 -34.21
C GLY A 415 0.17 1.18 -35.45
N THR A 416 0.93 1.55 -36.47
CA THR A 416 0.40 1.86 -37.82
C THR A 416 -0.04 0.60 -38.57
N VAL A 417 0.45 -0.57 -38.13
CA VAL A 417 0.03 -1.88 -38.61
C VAL A 417 -0.89 -2.49 -37.56
N GLU A 418 -2.00 -3.06 -38.02
CA GLU A 418 -2.99 -3.68 -37.14
C GLU A 418 -2.36 -4.79 -36.29
N GLY A 419 -2.61 -4.75 -34.98
CA GLY A 419 -2.08 -5.72 -34.02
C GLY A 419 -0.67 -5.42 -33.48
N GLU A 420 0.05 -4.44 -34.05
CA GLU A 420 1.35 -4.00 -33.49
C GLU A 420 1.16 -2.97 -32.37
N LEU A 421 2.07 -2.98 -31.40
CA LEU A 421 2.21 -1.95 -30.37
C LEU A 421 3.38 -1.03 -30.72
N LEU A 422 3.17 0.28 -30.81
CA LEU A 422 4.25 1.25 -30.97
C LEU A 422 4.76 1.69 -29.61
N ALA A 423 6.08 1.71 -29.44
CA ALA A 423 6.75 2.13 -28.21
C ALA A 423 7.89 3.09 -28.50
N ALA A 424 8.00 4.15 -27.69
CA ALA A 424 9.11 5.10 -27.75
C ALA A 424 10.06 4.89 -26.57
N ASP A 425 11.36 4.69 -26.82
CA ASP A 425 12.35 4.59 -25.75
C ASP A 425 12.76 6.00 -25.22
N PRO A 426 13.44 6.10 -24.06
CA PRO A 426 13.91 7.38 -23.52
C PRO A 426 14.92 8.12 -24.42
N LEU A 427 15.48 7.45 -25.44
CA LEU A 427 16.37 8.02 -26.44
C LEU A 427 15.62 8.43 -27.72
N GLY A 428 14.27 8.35 -27.74
CA GLY A 428 13.43 8.77 -28.85
C GLY A 428 13.30 7.76 -29.98
N ARG A 429 13.84 6.56 -29.82
CA ARG A 429 13.75 5.50 -30.83
C ARG A 429 12.38 4.86 -30.76
N LEU A 430 11.78 4.65 -31.92
CA LEU A 430 10.50 3.98 -32.04
C LEU A 430 10.68 2.48 -32.36
N HIS A 431 9.92 1.65 -31.66
CA HIS A 431 9.89 0.19 -31.78
C HIS A 431 8.46 -0.28 -32.03
N ALA A 432 8.28 -1.22 -32.94
CA ALA A 432 7.04 -1.99 -33.05
C ALA A 432 7.21 -3.28 -32.27
N LEU A 433 6.33 -3.51 -31.30
CA LEU A 433 6.35 -4.66 -30.41
C LEU A 433 5.14 -5.55 -30.68
N ASP A 434 5.30 -6.85 -30.45
CA ASP A 434 4.18 -7.77 -30.32
C ASP A 434 3.55 -7.60 -28.93
N PRO A 435 2.28 -7.19 -28.81
CA PRO A 435 1.63 -7.00 -27.51
C PRO A 435 1.48 -8.30 -26.70
N ALA A 436 1.40 -9.47 -27.35
CA ALA A 436 1.19 -10.75 -26.69
C ALA A 436 2.49 -11.36 -26.12
N THR A 437 3.65 -11.03 -26.70
CA THR A 437 4.95 -11.58 -26.29
C THR A 437 5.94 -10.55 -25.78
N GLY A 438 5.69 -9.27 -26.06
CA GLY A 438 6.61 -8.16 -25.77
C GLY A 438 7.86 -8.15 -26.66
N ALA A 439 7.92 -9.01 -27.68
CA ALA A 439 9.06 -9.12 -28.59
C ALA A 439 9.16 -7.88 -29.48
N ASP A 440 10.38 -7.40 -29.72
CA ASP A 440 10.63 -6.36 -30.71
C ASP A 440 10.50 -6.96 -32.12
N LEU A 441 9.50 -6.50 -32.86
CA LEU A 441 9.25 -6.94 -34.24
C LEU A 441 10.15 -6.20 -35.22
N ARG A 442 10.29 -4.90 -35.03
CA ARG A 442 11.08 -4.02 -35.90
C ARG A 442 11.27 -2.64 -35.29
N ARG A 443 12.37 -2.01 -35.70
CA ARG A 443 12.57 -0.57 -35.47
C ARG A 443 11.76 0.26 -36.45
N VAL A 444 11.08 1.28 -35.95
CA VAL A 444 10.34 2.26 -36.75
C VAL A 444 11.23 3.49 -36.94
N PRO A 445 11.35 4.02 -38.18
CA PRO A 445 12.01 5.30 -38.42
C PRO A 445 11.45 6.39 -37.52
N SER A 446 12.33 7.22 -36.96
CA SER A 446 11.96 8.31 -36.03
C SER A 446 12.94 9.47 -36.18
N PRO A 447 12.49 10.72 -35.97
CA PRO A 447 13.39 11.86 -35.93
C PRO A 447 14.39 11.73 -34.77
N ALA A 448 15.69 11.91 -35.04
CA ALA A 448 16.75 11.64 -34.06
C ALA A 448 16.73 12.58 -32.83
N GLU A 449 16.15 13.77 -32.97
CA GLU A 449 16.12 14.81 -31.94
C GLU A 449 14.84 14.75 -31.09
N VAL A 450 13.79 14.08 -31.58
CA VAL A 450 12.49 14.02 -30.91
C VAL A 450 12.54 12.97 -29.80
N ARG A 451 11.95 13.28 -28.65
CA ARG A 451 11.80 12.38 -27.50
C ARG A 451 10.31 12.26 -27.14
N PRO A 452 9.56 11.34 -27.79
CA PRO A 452 8.13 11.28 -27.63
C PRO A 452 7.69 10.95 -26.20
N LEU A 453 6.73 11.71 -25.70
CA LEU A 453 5.93 11.44 -24.50
C LEU A 453 4.57 10.84 -24.83
N ALA A 454 4.02 11.13 -26.01
CA ALA A 454 2.78 10.51 -26.48
C ALA A 454 2.83 10.24 -27.99
N LEU A 455 2.06 9.25 -28.43
CA LEU A 455 2.00 8.75 -29.80
C LEU A 455 0.54 8.67 -30.24
N ALA A 456 0.24 9.13 -31.46
CA ALA A 456 -1.07 8.90 -32.06
C ALA A 456 -0.92 8.46 -33.52
N ALA A 457 -1.40 7.26 -33.84
CA ALA A 457 -1.46 6.76 -35.20
C ALA A 457 -2.58 7.46 -35.99
N LEU A 458 -2.30 7.83 -37.24
CA LEU A 458 -3.21 8.60 -38.12
C LEU A 458 -3.58 7.85 -39.40
N GLY A 459 -3.24 6.57 -39.52
CA GLY A 459 -3.45 5.75 -40.73
C GLY A 459 -2.20 5.65 -41.59
N ASP A 460 -1.84 6.72 -42.30
CA ASP A 460 -0.65 6.79 -43.18
C ASP A 460 0.59 7.40 -42.48
N GLY A 461 0.46 7.79 -41.22
CA GLY A 461 1.52 8.35 -40.40
C GLY A 461 1.14 8.38 -38.92
N MET A 462 1.81 9.25 -38.18
CA MET A 462 1.66 9.43 -36.74
C MET A 462 1.99 10.85 -36.30
N LEU A 463 1.44 11.23 -35.16
CA LEU A 463 1.85 12.41 -34.41
C LEU A 463 2.65 11.98 -33.18
N LEU A 464 3.73 12.71 -32.93
CA LEU A 464 4.61 12.54 -31.79
C LEU A 464 4.54 13.82 -30.95
N LEU A 465 4.12 13.73 -29.69
CA LEU A 465 4.22 14.82 -28.74
C LEU A 465 5.53 14.66 -27.97
N ASP A 466 6.43 15.64 -27.98
CA ASP A 466 7.68 15.58 -27.23
C ASP A 466 7.62 16.28 -25.85
N ARG A 467 8.75 16.27 -25.13
CA ARG A 467 8.88 16.88 -23.79
C ARG A 467 8.85 18.40 -23.80
N ASP A 468 9.16 19.01 -24.94
CA ASP A 468 9.16 20.46 -25.12
C ASP A 468 7.76 20.97 -25.51
N GLN A 469 6.74 20.11 -25.41
CA GLN A 469 5.35 20.37 -25.77
C GLN A 469 5.21 20.72 -27.25
N VAL A 470 5.91 20.00 -28.11
CA VAL A 470 5.82 20.15 -29.57
C VAL A 470 5.25 18.88 -30.19
N LEU A 471 4.23 19.06 -31.03
CA LEU A 471 3.68 18.04 -31.90
C LEU A 471 4.45 17.98 -33.22
N HIS A 472 4.97 16.80 -33.53
CA HIS A 472 5.68 16.48 -34.76
C HIS A 472 4.86 15.49 -35.59
N VAL A 473 4.67 15.83 -36.86
CA VAL A 473 4.03 14.94 -37.85
C VAL A 473 5.09 14.05 -38.48
N PHE A 474 4.84 12.73 -38.53
CA PHE A 474 5.80 11.76 -39.07
C PHE A 474 5.12 10.61 -39.84
N PRO A 475 5.69 10.11 -40.96
CA PRO A 475 6.86 10.65 -41.66
C PRO A 475 6.59 12.03 -42.28
N PRO A 476 7.64 12.78 -42.66
CA PRO A 476 7.46 14.03 -43.39
C PRO A 476 6.61 13.79 -44.65
N GLY A 477 5.54 14.56 -44.82
CA GLY A 477 4.58 14.41 -45.92
C GLY A 477 3.22 13.83 -45.52
N THR A 478 3.06 13.33 -44.28
CA THR A 478 1.73 13.05 -43.73
C THR A 478 0.93 14.35 -43.63
N VAL A 479 -0.25 14.39 -44.26
CA VAL A 479 -1.10 15.59 -44.33
C VAL A 479 -2.13 15.61 -43.21
N ALA A 480 -2.54 14.43 -42.73
CA ALA A 480 -3.55 14.29 -41.68
C ALA A 480 -3.17 15.10 -40.43
N PHE A 481 -4.06 16.01 -40.04
CA PHE A 481 -3.95 16.84 -38.83
C PHE A 481 -2.68 17.74 -38.75
N GLY A 482 -2.02 18.05 -39.87
CA GLY A 482 -0.87 18.97 -39.88
C GLY A 482 -1.20 20.38 -39.37
N GLU A 483 -2.39 20.90 -39.68
CA GLU A 483 -2.88 22.18 -39.17
C GLU A 483 -3.13 22.15 -37.66
N ALA A 484 -3.69 21.05 -37.15
CA ALA A 484 -3.89 20.85 -35.72
C ALA A 484 -2.56 20.92 -34.96
N ALA A 485 -1.53 20.21 -35.45
CA ALA A 485 -0.20 20.26 -34.87
C ALA A 485 0.37 21.69 -34.88
N HIS A 486 0.27 22.41 -36.01
CA HIS A 486 0.78 23.78 -36.11
C HIS A 486 0.10 24.75 -35.13
N ARG A 487 -1.22 24.68 -34.98
CA ARG A 487 -1.98 25.52 -34.05
C ARG A 487 -1.62 25.21 -32.59
N HIS A 488 -1.69 23.94 -32.22
CA HIS A 488 -1.43 23.54 -30.83
C HIS A 488 0.02 23.83 -30.41
N ASN A 489 1.01 23.76 -31.31
CA ASN A 489 2.39 24.16 -30.99
C ASN A 489 2.56 25.62 -30.56
N GLN A 490 1.52 26.47 -30.69
CA GLN A 490 1.49 27.84 -30.16
C GLN A 490 0.86 27.91 -28.76
N ASP A 491 0.02 26.92 -28.41
CA ASP A 491 -0.78 26.87 -27.19
C ASP A 491 -0.22 25.90 -26.13
N GLY A 492 0.74 25.03 -26.48
CA GLY A 492 1.42 24.12 -25.55
C GLY A 492 0.66 22.81 -25.31
N PRO A 493 0.67 21.87 -26.27
CA PRO A 493 0.03 20.56 -26.14
C PRO A 493 0.65 19.76 -25.01
N SER A 494 -0.20 19.13 -24.19
CA SER A 494 0.22 18.33 -23.05
C SER A 494 -0.16 16.85 -23.17
N ALA A 495 -1.16 16.53 -24.00
CA ALA A 495 -1.62 15.16 -24.21
C ALA A 495 -2.17 14.94 -25.63
N LEU A 496 -2.16 13.69 -26.08
CA LEU A 496 -2.54 13.31 -27.44
C LEU A 496 -3.18 11.92 -27.48
N ALA A 497 -4.26 11.75 -28.25
CA ALA A 497 -4.82 10.44 -28.56
C ALA A 497 -5.55 10.42 -29.92
N SER A 498 -5.52 9.29 -30.62
CA SER A 498 -6.31 9.09 -31.85
C SER A 498 -6.75 7.65 -31.99
N VAL A 499 -7.85 7.45 -32.72
CA VAL A 499 -8.26 6.15 -33.26
C VAL A 499 -8.48 6.33 -34.75
N PRO A 500 -7.61 5.76 -35.62
CA PRO A 500 -7.70 5.95 -37.07
C PRO A 500 -9.09 5.66 -37.64
N ALA A 501 -9.75 4.59 -37.17
CA ALA A 501 -11.09 4.18 -37.62
C ALA A 501 -12.18 5.24 -37.40
N SER A 502 -12.02 6.12 -36.39
CA SER A 502 -12.98 7.19 -36.10
C SER A 502 -12.74 8.47 -36.90
N GLY A 503 -11.54 8.62 -37.49
CA GLY A 503 -11.10 9.88 -38.08
C GLY A 503 -11.01 11.03 -37.07
N LEU A 504 -10.88 10.76 -35.77
CA LEU A 504 -10.77 11.78 -34.72
C LEU A 504 -9.35 11.83 -34.12
N LEU A 505 -8.92 13.04 -33.81
CA LEU A 505 -7.72 13.34 -33.03
C LEU A 505 -8.13 14.18 -31.81
N ALA A 506 -7.73 13.73 -30.63
CA ALA A 506 -7.87 14.48 -29.38
C ALA A 506 -6.53 15.06 -28.97
N VAL A 507 -6.52 16.36 -28.67
CA VAL A 507 -5.37 17.09 -28.12
C VAL A 507 -5.78 17.74 -26.81
N GLY A 508 -4.96 17.60 -25.77
CA GLY A 508 -5.12 18.27 -24.48
C GLY A 508 -4.08 19.37 -24.33
N ASP A 509 -4.43 20.43 -23.60
CA ASP A 509 -3.56 21.59 -23.37
C ASP A 509 -3.20 21.78 -21.88
N ALA A 510 -2.30 22.73 -21.64
CA ALA A 510 -1.85 23.11 -20.30
C ALA A 510 -2.95 23.82 -19.48
N GLU A 511 -3.95 24.40 -20.13
CA GLU A 511 -5.09 25.10 -19.52
C GLU A 511 -6.22 24.16 -19.09
N GLY A 512 -6.12 22.86 -19.36
CA GLY A 512 -7.10 21.85 -18.96
C GLY A 512 -8.27 21.66 -19.95
N ARG A 513 -8.12 22.13 -21.19
CA ARG A 513 -9.08 21.91 -22.27
C ARG A 513 -8.70 20.70 -23.11
N VAL A 514 -9.73 20.09 -23.69
CA VAL A 514 -9.60 19.00 -24.66
C VAL A 514 -10.22 19.45 -25.98
N HIS A 515 -9.47 19.25 -27.06
CA HIS A 515 -9.79 19.65 -28.41
C HIS A 515 -9.96 18.41 -29.29
N LEU A 516 -11.14 18.23 -29.89
CA LEU A 516 -11.40 17.17 -30.85
C LEU A 516 -11.36 17.71 -32.26
N TRP A 517 -10.44 17.17 -33.04
CA TRP A 517 -10.30 17.41 -34.47
C TRP A 517 -10.92 16.26 -35.25
N ARG A 518 -11.63 16.60 -36.33
CA ARG A 518 -12.11 15.65 -37.32
C ARG A 518 -11.17 15.64 -38.53
N SER A 519 -10.92 14.45 -39.06
CA SER A 519 -10.14 14.23 -40.29
C SER A 519 -10.70 15.12 -41.41
N PRO A 520 -9.86 15.70 -42.28
CA PRO A 520 -10.22 16.87 -43.06
C PRO A 520 -11.28 16.54 -44.10
N ALA A 521 -12.53 16.85 -43.75
CA ALA A 521 -13.61 17.09 -44.66
C ALA A 521 -14.36 18.34 -44.16
N TYR A 522 -13.83 19.51 -44.51
CA TYR A 522 -14.51 20.82 -44.51
C TYR A 522 -14.63 21.63 -43.20
N ASP A 523 -14.17 21.17 -42.03
CA ASP A 523 -14.25 21.95 -40.79
C ASP A 523 -12.85 22.23 -40.18
N PRO A 524 -12.37 23.49 -40.18
CA PRO A 524 -11.03 23.84 -39.69
C PRO A 524 -10.97 24.07 -38.17
N GLU A 525 -12.09 24.03 -37.45
CA GLU A 525 -12.10 24.30 -36.00
C GLU A 525 -12.34 23.05 -35.14
N PRO A 526 -11.54 22.84 -34.08
CA PRO A 526 -11.77 21.74 -33.16
C PRO A 526 -12.93 22.03 -32.22
N LEU A 527 -13.70 20.99 -31.90
CA LEU A 527 -14.65 21.06 -30.79
C LEU A 527 -13.86 21.07 -29.48
N SER A 528 -13.96 22.15 -28.73
CA SER A 528 -13.09 22.40 -27.57
C SER A 528 -13.90 22.51 -26.28
N ARG A 529 -13.52 21.76 -25.24
CA ARG A 529 -14.23 21.73 -23.94
C ARG A 529 -13.26 21.89 -22.76
N PRO A 530 -13.57 22.76 -21.78
CA PRO A 530 -12.79 22.86 -20.55
C PRO A 530 -13.17 21.72 -19.60
N LEU A 531 -12.37 20.65 -19.53
CA LEU A 531 -12.69 19.45 -18.75
C LEU A 531 -12.00 19.41 -17.39
N HIS A 532 -10.84 20.06 -17.28
CA HIS A 532 -9.97 20.03 -16.11
C HIS A 532 -9.68 21.43 -15.55
N GLN A 533 -9.28 21.48 -14.28
CA GLN A 533 -8.83 22.70 -13.59
C GLN A 533 -7.31 22.89 -13.61
N ALA A 534 -6.60 21.94 -14.20
CA ALA A 534 -5.15 21.85 -14.30
C ALA A 534 -4.80 21.19 -15.66
N PRO A 535 -3.52 21.19 -16.08
CA PRO A 535 -3.11 20.60 -17.35
C PRO A 535 -3.65 19.20 -17.57
N VAL A 536 -4.05 18.90 -18.81
CA VAL A 536 -4.42 17.54 -19.22
C VAL A 536 -3.14 16.70 -19.26
N SER A 537 -3.06 15.66 -18.42
CA SER A 537 -1.85 14.83 -18.31
C SER A 537 -1.82 13.67 -19.30
N THR A 538 -2.98 13.17 -19.71
CA THR A 538 -3.09 12.02 -20.62
C THR A 538 -4.46 11.97 -21.28
N LEU A 539 -4.52 11.38 -22.48
CA LEU A 539 -5.75 11.15 -23.23
C LEU A 539 -5.83 9.71 -23.70
N ALA A 540 -7.04 9.20 -23.84
CA ALA A 540 -7.32 7.99 -24.61
C ALA A 540 -8.58 8.22 -25.45
N HIS A 541 -8.63 7.57 -26.61
CA HIS A 541 -9.78 7.62 -27.49
C HIS A 541 -10.17 6.19 -27.86
N VAL A 542 -11.47 5.91 -27.93
CA VAL A 542 -12.00 4.61 -28.35
C VAL A 542 -13.22 4.83 -29.22
N HIS A 543 -13.32 4.05 -30.29
CA HIS A 543 -14.48 4.01 -31.17
C HIS A 543 -15.00 2.59 -31.25
N SER A 544 -16.28 2.42 -30.99
CA SER A 544 -16.99 1.16 -31.14
C SER A 544 -17.89 1.21 -32.37
N ALA A 545 -17.45 0.57 -33.46
CA ALA A 545 -18.23 0.49 -34.69
C ALA A 545 -19.55 -0.28 -34.49
N ARG A 546 -19.57 -1.24 -33.56
CA ARG A 546 -20.77 -2.03 -33.20
C ARG A 546 -21.89 -1.16 -32.63
N HIS A 547 -21.51 -0.15 -31.84
CA HIS A 547 -22.46 0.71 -31.13
C HIS A 547 -22.60 2.10 -31.77
N ASP A 548 -21.79 2.41 -32.77
CA ASP A 548 -21.65 3.75 -33.36
C ASP A 548 -21.37 4.83 -32.30
N LEU A 549 -20.46 4.51 -31.38
CA LEU A 549 -20.09 5.38 -30.26
C LEU A 549 -18.59 5.65 -30.28
N SER A 550 -18.23 6.91 -30.01
CA SER A 550 -16.85 7.35 -29.83
C SER A 550 -16.72 8.07 -28.48
N PHE A 551 -15.70 7.69 -27.72
CA PHE A 551 -15.43 8.25 -26.40
C PHE A 551 -14.01 8.81 -26.35
N CYS A 552 -13.88 10.01 -25.81
CA CYS A 552 -12.62 10.59 -25.38
C CYS A 552 -12.56 10.54 -23.85
N LEU A 553 -11.49 9.94 -23.32
CA LEU A 553 -11.15 9.96 -21.91
C LEU A 553 -9.98 10.90 -21.69
N SER A 554 -10.06 11.69 -20.63
CA SER A 554 -9.04 12.66 -20.26
C SER A 554 -8.71 12.57 -18.78
N GLY A 555 -7.41 12.56 -18.49
CA GLY A 555 -6.89 12.62 -17.15
C GLY A 555 -6.19 13.96 -16.93
N GLY A 556 -6.43 14.58 -15.79
CA GLY A 556 -5.83 15.86 -15.43
C GLY A 556 -4.85 15.76 -14.27
N LEU A 557 -3.97 16.74 -14.16
CA LEU A 557 -3.17 16.97 -12.95
C LEU A 557 -4.02 17.39 -11.73
N ASP A 558 -5.31 17.65 -11.94
CA ASP A 558 -6.30 17.87 -10.89
C ASP A 558 -6.81 16.57 -10.23
N GLY A 559 -6.25 15.40 -10.62
CA GLY A 559 -6.61 14.10 -10.05
C GLY A 559 -7.98 13.59 -10.50
N THR A 560 -8.49 14.09 -11.63
CA THR A 560 -9.80 13.69 -12.17
C THR A 560 -9.69 12.95 -13.49
N LEU A 561 -10.52 11.90 -13.64
CA LEU A 561 -10.79 11.21 -14.90
C LEU A 561 -12.13 11.71 -15.45
N ARG A 562 -12.12 12.18 -16.68
CA ARG A 562 -13.29 12.73 -17.38
C ARG A 562 -13.62 11.89 -18.60
N LEU A 563 -14.91 11.74 -18.87
CA LEU A 563 -15.45 11.02 -20.03
C LEU A 563 -16.27 11.97 -20.91
N TRP A 564 -16.00 11.93 -22.20
CA TRP A 564 -16.73 12.70 -23.19
C TRP A 564 -17.15 11.83 -24.38
N ALA A 565 -18.45 11.63 -24.54
CA ALA A 565 -19.01 11.06 -25.75
C ALA A 565 -18.92 12.11 -26.87
N THR A 566 -18.20 11.83 -27.95
CA THR A 566 -17.87 12.83 -28.98
C THR A 566 -19.08 13.27 -29.81
N SER A 567 -20.23 12.61 -29.64
CA SER A 567 -21.52 12.96 -30.23
C SER A 567 -22.36 13.90 -29.36
N GLY A 568 -21.94 14.20 -28.13
CA GLY A 568 -22.71 15.00 -27.17
C GLY A 568 -21.85 15.89 -26.27
N GLU A 569 -22.45 16.34 -25.17
CA GLU A 569 -21.74 17.09 -24.13
C GLU A 569 -20.91 16.15 -23.22
N PRO A 570 -19.77 16.61 -22.68
CA PRO A 570 -19.01 15.88 -21.67
C PRO A 570 -19.86 15.58 -20.43
N MET A 571 -19.50 14.53 -19.69
CA MET A 571 -20.12 14.28 -18.39
C MET A 571 -19.85 15.46 -17.42
N PRO A 572 -20.87 15.93 -16.68
CA PRO A 572 -20.75 17.13 -15.85
C PRO A 572 -19.76 16.95 -14.69
N ASP A 573 -19.73 15.75 -14.11
CA ASP A 573 -18.82 15.38 -13.03
C ASP A 573 -17.75 14.40 -13.52
N PRO A 574 -16.56 14.36 -12.87
CA PRO A 574 -15.58 13.32 -13.13
C PRO A 574 -16.17 11.93 -12.90
N VAL A 575 -15.80 10.97 -13.76
CA VAL A 575 -16.16 9.56 -13.56
C VAL A 575 -15.31 8.92 -12.46
N GLU A 576 -14.11 9.44 -12.22
CA GLU A 576 -13.25 9.06 -11.10
C GLU A 576 -12.49 10.29 -10.59
N ARG A 577 -12.32 10.39 -9.26
CA ARG A 577 -11.47 11.40 -8.63
C ARG A 577 -10.65 10.73 -7.53
N ARG A 578 -9.35 11.02 -7.50
CA ARG A 578 -8.42 10.53 -6.47
C ARG A 578 -7.49 11.66 -6.04
N ASP A 579 -6.92 11.55 -4.85
CA ASP A 579 -5.92 12.50 -4.32
C ASP A 579 -4.52 12.22 -4.89
N CYS A 580 -4.46 11.79 -6.15
CA CYS A 580 -3.24 11.54 -6.91
C CYS A 580 -3.50 11.74 -8.40
N VAL A 581 -2.45 12.03 -9.17
CA VAL A 581 -2.57 12.33 -10.60
C VAL A 581 -2.72 11.04 -11.42
N ILE A 582 -3.40 11.15 -12.56
CA ILE A 582 -3.44 10.10 -13.57
C ILE A 582 -2.15 10.15 -14.37
N THR A 583 -1.49 9.01 -14.51
CA THR A 583 -0.18 8.90 -15.15
C THR A 583 -0.25 8.32 -16.55
N ALA A 584 -1.25 7.50 -16.86
CA ALA A 584 -1.46 6.97 -18.20
C ALA A 584 -2.91 6.53 -18.43
N LEU A 585 -3.39 6.65 -19.67
CA LEU A 585 -4.70 6.16 -20.12
C LEU A 585 -4.55 5.32 -21.39
N ALA A 586 -5.33 4.25 -21.48
CA ALA A 586 -5.54 3.52 -22.72
C ALA A 586 -6.99 3.07 -22.83
N ALA A 587 -7.49 2.93 -24.06
CA ALA A 587 -8.82 2.41 -24.31
C ALA A 587 -8.82 1.58 -25.59
N ALA A 588 -9.67 0.56 -25.63
CA ALA A 588 -9.86 -0.31 -26.79
C ALA A 588 -11.31 -0.78 -26.87
N ASP A 589 -11.81 -0.95 -28.09
CA ASP A 589 -13.11 -1.60 -28.31
C ASP A 589 -12.89 -3.11 -28.33
N THR A 590 -13.53 -3.81 -27.40
CA THR A 590 -13.41 -5.26 -27.24
C THR A 590 -14.59 -5.95 -27.94
N PRO A 591 -14.37 -7.02 -28.73
CA PRO A 591 -15.46 -7.66 -29.49
C PRO A 591 -16.62 -8.16 -28.61
N ALA A 592 -16.30 -8.68 -27.42
CA ALA A 592 -17.28 -9.29 -26.51
C ALA A 592 -17.91 -8.30 -25.52
N HIS A 593 -17.16 -7.29 -25.04
CA HIS A 593 -17.59 -6.42 -23.93
C HIS A 593 -17.72 -4.94 -24.30
N GLY A 594 -17.44 -4.58 -25.56
CA GLY A 594 -17.49 -3.21 -26.04
C GLY A 594 -16.30 -2.37 -25.56
N PRO A 595 -16.43 -1.03 -25.52
CA PRO A 595 -15.33 -0.13 -25.19
C PRO A 595 -14.91 -0.26 -23.72
N VAL A 596 -13.65 -0.60 -23.53
CA VAL A 596 -12.97 -0.73 -22.23
C VAL A 596 -11.87 0.32 -22.13
N ALA A 597 -11.72 0.93 -20.97
CA ALA A 597 -10.61 1.84 -20.67
C ALA A 597 -9.83 1.39 -19.44
N VAL A 598 -8.54 1.72 -19.39
CA VAL A 598 -7.68 1.54 -18.23
C VAL A 598 -7.08 2.89 -17.87
N ALA A 599 -7.21 3.28 -16.61
CA ALA A 599 -6.64 4.50 -16.06
C ALA A 599 -5.61 4.15 -14.99
N ALA A 600 -4.34 4.44 -15.24
CA ALA A 600 -3.26 4.25 -14.27
C ALA A 600 -3.01 5.53 -13.48
N TRP A 601 -2.77 5.37 -12.18
CA TRP A 601 -2.64 6.46 -11.22
C TRP A 601 -1.26 6.47 -10.57
N ALA A 602 -0.83 7.64 -10.10
CA ALA A 602 0.46 7.82 -9.45
C ALA A 602 0.61 7.01 -8.16
N ASP A 603 -0.50 6.55 -7.56
CA ASP A 603 -0.47 5.68 -6.38
C ASP A 603 -0.13 4.21 -6.68
N GLY A 604 0.20 3.88 -7.93
CA GLY A 604 0.58 2.53 -8.35
C GLY A 604 -0.61 1.58 -8.57
N ARG A 605 -1.83 2.10 -8.64
CA ARG A 605 -3.03 1.35 -9.00
C ARG A 605 -3.58 1.79 -10.35
N ALA A 606 -4.30 0.90 -11.01
CA ALA A 606 -5.11 1.22 -12.17
C ALA A 606 -6.59 0.88 -11.94
N SER A 607 -7.46 1.57 -12.66
CA SER A 607 -8.90 1.32 -12.71
C SER A 607 -9.26 0.83 -14.11
N VAL A 608 -9.87 -0.35 -14.21
CA VAL A 608 -10.38 -0.91 -15.47
C VAL A 608 -11.87 -0.62 -15.56
N TRP A 609 -12.27 0.07 -16.62
CA TRP A 609 -13.61 0.58 -16.86
C TRP A 609 -14.26 -0.15 -18.02
N ASN A 610 -15.48 -0.64 -17.81
CA ASN A 610 -16.41 -0.90 -18.90
C ASN A 610 -17.25 0.37 -19.13
N LEU A 611 -17.11 1.01 -20.29
CA LEU A 611 -17.71 2.32 -20.54
C LEU A 611 -19.22 2.27 -20.82
N LEU A 612 -19.75 1.11 -21.21
CA LEU A 612 -21.19 0.94 -21.46
C LEU A 612 -21.95 0.68 -20.17
N ASP A 613 -21.41 -0.19 -19.30
CA ASP A 613 -22.07 -0.60 -18.06
C ASP A 613 -21.66 0.25 -16.84
N ALA A 614 -20.73 1.20 -17.02
CA ALA A 614 -20.13 2.02 -15.96
C ALA A 614 -19.54 1.18 -14.80
N ARG A 615 -19.04 -0.04 -15.10
CA ARG A 615 -18.41 -0.91 -14.10
C ARG A 615 -16.91 -0.61 -13.99
N VAL A 616 -16.42 -0.62 -12.75
CA VAL A 616 -15.00 -0.41 -12.42
C VAL A 616 -14.45 -1.59 -11.64
N ARG A 617 -13.23 -2.01 -12.00
CA ARG A 617 -12.43 -2.96 -11.21
C ARG A 617 -11.03 -2.39 -10.95
N PRO A 618 -10.51 -2.49 -9.72
CA PRO A 618 -9.14 -2.14 -9.44
C PRO A 618 -8.18 -3.17 -10.07
N LEU A 619 -7.02 -2.70 -10.50
CA LEU A 619 -5.92 -3.48 -11.03
C LEU A 619 -4.62 -3.03 -10.33
N PRO A 620 -4.02 -3.86 -9.46
CA PRO A 620 -2.71 -3.53 -8.91
C PRO A 620 -1.64 -3.60 -10.01
N LEU A 621 -0.70 -2.65 -10.00
CA LEU A 621 0.45 -2.63 -10.90
C LEU A 621 1.71 -3.02 -10.14
N LEU A 622 2.65 -3.71 -10.79
CA LEU A 622 3.94 -4.07 -10.18
C LEU A 622 4.77 -2.84 -9.79
N HIS A 623 4.61 -1.78 -10.57
CA HIS A 623 5.20 -0.46 -10.37
C HIS A 623 4.28 0.59 -10.99
N ARG A 624 4.49 1.86 -10.61
CA ARG A 624 3.80 2.99 -11.25
C ARG A 624 3.96 2.92 -12.77
N ALA A 625 2.87 3.10 -13.50
CA ALA A 625 2.90 3.17 -14.96
C ALA A 625 3.22 4.59 -15.43
N ASP A 626 4.17 4.69 -16.35
CA ASP A 626 4.47 5.92 -17.10
C ASP A 626 3.71 5.96 -18.43
N ALA A 627 3.48 4.80 -19.05
CA ALA A 627 2.58 4.64 -20.20
C ALA A 627 1.89 3.27 -20.16
N ILE A 628 0.72 3.19 -20.78
CA ILE A 628 -0.03 1.94 -20.95
C ILE A 628 -0.61 1.85 -22.37
N ALA A 629 -0.83 0.64 -22.84
CA ALA A 629 -1.56 0.38 -24.08
C ALA A 629 -2.45 -0.85 -23.93
N LEU A 630 -3.68 -0.75 -24.43
CA LEU A 630 -4.67 -1.82 -24.39
C LEU A 630 -4.99 -2.28 -25.80
N ALA A 631 -4.90 -3.58 -26.05
CA ALA A 631 -5.33 -4.20 -27.29
C ALA A 631 -6.78 -4.71 -27.19
N PRO A 632 -7.51 -4.83 -28.32
CA PRO A 632 -8.91 -5.31 -28.36
C PRO A 632 -9.15 -6.70 -27.74
N ASP A 633 -8.12 -7.54 -27.72
CA ASP A 633 -8.14 -8.90 -27.16
C ASP A 633 -7.85 -8.94 -25.65
N GLY A 634 -7.71 -7.78 -25.00
CA GLY A 634 -7.43 -7.66 -23.58
C GLY A 634 -5.94 -7.75 -23.21
N ALA A 635 -5.01 -7.72 -24.16
CA ALA A 635 -3.59 -7.54 -23.85
C ALA A 635 -3.34 -6.10 -23.37
N LEU A 636 -2.93 -5.94 -22.12
CA LEU A 636 -2.55 -4.67 -21.51
C LEU A 636 -1.04 -4.63 -21.33
N THR A 637 -0.36 -3.73 -22.04
CA THR A 637 1.07 -3.46 -21.82
C THR A 637 1.23 -2.30 -20.85
N VAL A 638 2.09 -2.47 -19.85
CA VAL A 638 2.40 -1.46 -18.84
C VAL A 638 3.91 -1.24 -18.83
N THR A 639 4.33 0.03 -18.92
CA THR A 639 5.74 0.41 -18.79
C THR A 639 5.91 1.43 -17.66
N GLY A 640 7.06 1.40 -17.01
CA GLY A 640 7.43 2.36 -15.98
C GLY A 640 8.83 2.07 -15.43
N PRO A 641 9.20 2.61 -14.26
CA PRO A 641 10.59 2.55 -13.77
C PRO A 641 11.14 1.13 -13.54
N GLY A 642 10.26 0.16 -13.26
CA GLY A 642 10.63 -1.25 -13.06
C GLY A 642 10.83 -2.06 -14.35
N GLY A 643 10.58 -1.46 -15.51
CA GLY A 643 10.59 -2.11 -16.82
C GLY A 643 9.20 -2.18 -17.46
N THR A 644 9.04 -3.07 -18.45
CA THR A 644 7.80 -3.20 -19.24
C THR A 644 7.27 -4.62 -19.19
N TYR A 645 5.99 -4.80 -18.86
CA TYR A 645 5.33 -6.11 -18.80
C TYR A 645 3.97 -6.10 -19.50
N GLY A 646 3.55 -7.28 -19.96
CA GLY A 646 2.24 -7.52 -20.54
C GLY A 646 1.34 -8.31 -19.60
N LEU A 647 0.09 -7.90 -19.49
CA LEU A 647 -0.99 -8.58 -18.77
C LEU A 647 -2.09 -9.00 -19.75
N ARG A 648 -2.67 -10.17 -19.52
CA ARG A 648 -3.96 -10.57 -20.09
C ARG A 648 -5.07 -10.21 -19.12
N LEU A 649 -6.04 -9.41 -19.56
CA LEU A 649 -7.28 -9.15 -18.82
C LEU A 649 -8.32 -10.21 -19.20
N HIS A 650 -8.78 -10.99 -18.22
CA HIS A 650 -9.79 -12.04 -18.41
C HIS A 650 -11.18 -11.43 -18.23
N PHE A 651 -11.68 -10.73 -19.26
CA PHE A 651 -12.91 -9.94 -19.16
C PHE A 651 -14.14 -10.71 -18.67
N ASP A 652 -14.31 -11.98 -19.07
CA ASP A 652 -15.40 -12.84 -18.60
C ASP A 652 -15.44 -12.96 -17.07
N ARG A 653 -14.26 -13.02 -16.42
CA ARG A 653 -14.15 -13.08 -14.95
C ARG A 653 -14.14 -11.69 -14.32
N LEU A 654 -13.60 -10.71 -15.02
CA LEU A 654 -13.56 -9.32 -14.55
C LEU A 654 -14.98 -8.75 -14.37
N TRP A 655 -15.91 -9.18 -15.24
CA TRP A 655 -17.30 -8.70 -15.31
C TRP A 655 -18.34 -9.72 -14.83
N ALA A 656 -17.93 -10.95 -14.51
CA ALA A 656 -18.74 -11.86 -13.68
C ALA A 656 -19.01 -11.26 -12.30
#